data_AF-A0AA96EL94-F1
#
_entry.id   AF-A0AA96EL94-F1
#
_cell.length_a   1.000
_cell.length_b   1.000
_cell.length_c   1.000
_cell.angle_alpha   90.00
_cell.angle_beta   90.00
_cell.angle_gamma   90.00
#
_symmetry.space_group_name_H-M   'P 1'
#
loop_
_entity.id
_entity.type
_entity.pdbx_description
1 polymer ?
#
loop_
_entity_poly.entity_id
_entity_poly.type
_entity_poly.pdbx_seq_one_letter_code
_entity_poly.pdbx_strand_id
1 'polypeptide(L)'
;MTPEQRHTDTEACARHIAERLGPDLRIAAPLGLGKPHGLLNALYRLAMDDASRSMTLYTALSLTRPRPAPGLEERFAKPFLDRHFGLDAEDPQYAVDQARNALPPNVAVHEFYMQSGALLGSGSAQRNYISQNYTHVARDLVVQDINLLVQLVARRETPAGVRYSLSCNPDLTLDFLDQAKAAGKPRPLCVAVVHPDLPYLSGHAEVPEDFFDLELHPETSAPLFALPRQPVDLAEYALGLHASALVKDGGCLQIGIGALADALVHALLMRQRDNVHWRRALVALDPRGATHALAARFGGLAPFETGLYGASEMVMDGFMHLQRAGILRRRSWDNLALERAAAAGRLAPETPGGHYLRGAFFLGTKELYRWLHETEAADPDAIDMCRVSNVNQLYGNHQTLAALQRRGARFFNTCMMATVLGAAVSDGLEDGRVVSGVGGQYNFVAMAHELPDGRSALLLRATRKVRGTVETNIRFNYGHVTIPRHLRDLFVTEYGVADLRGKTDSECVEAMLSISDARFLDALCAEAKAAGKLSPDFQIPEKWRRNRPECLREALAPLERLGLFPAFPFGSDFTEVEQRLLPALSWLKSASGSWRGRLGLLRAWFRPGETAAGEDEALVRMDLVGQGSLKERALRRLVLAGLRRTAKARAS
;
A
#
# COMPACT_ATOMS: atom_id res chain seq x y z
N MET A 1 24.24 12.71 26.15
CA MET A 1 24.88 11.56 26.83
C MET A 1 24.90 10.40 25.84
N THR A 2 26.02 9.72 25.63
CA THR A 2 26.08 8.49 24.81
C THR A 2 25.10 7.43 25.36
N PRO A 3 24.61 6.44 24.56
CA PRO A 3 23.69 5.44 25.06
C PRO A 3 24.34 4.76 26.26
N GLU A 4 23.58 4.53 27.31
CA GLU A 4 24.10 4.07 28.59
C GLU A 4 24.85 2.75 28.43
N GLN A 5 24.40 1.88 27.50
CA GLN A 5 25.03 0.60 27.17
C GLN A 5 24.82 0.23 25.68
N ARG A 6 25.84 -0.41 25.08
CA ARG A 6 25.81 -0.97 23.72
C ARG A 6 25.83 -2.50 23.80
N HIS A 7 24.91 -3.17 23.10
CA HIS A 7 24.79 -4.61 23.03
C HIS A 7 25.03 -5.12 21.62
N THR A 8 25.61 -6.32 21.50
CA THR A 8 25.69 -7.07 20.23
C THR A 8 24.87 -8.36 20.24
N ASP A 9 24.63 -8.93 21.42
CA ASP A 9 23.71 -10.06 21.64
C ASP A 9 22.29 -9.57 21.91
N THR A 10 21.36 -9.96 21.03
CA THR A 10 19.93 -9.62 21.11
C THR A 10 19.28 -10.19 22.38
N GLU A 11 19.68 -11.39 22.82
CA GLU A 11 19.13 -12.01 24.03
C GLU A 11 19.59 -11.30 25.30
N ALA A 12 20.87 -10.93 25.34
CA ALA A 12 21.42 -10.16 26.45
C ALA A 12 20.75 -8.77 26.55
N CYS A 13 20.50 -8.12 25.41
CA CYS A 13 19.77 -6.86 25.38
C CYS A 13 18.33 -7.02 25.89
N ALA A 14 17.60 -8.05 25.45
CA ALA A 14 16.24 -8.33 25.91
C ALA A 14 16.17 -8.59 27.43
N ARG A 15 17.11 -9.38 27.98
CA ARG A 15 17.21 -9.60 29.43
C ARG A 15 17.50 -8.31 30.19
N HIS A 16 18.44 -7.50 29.71
CA HIS A 16 18.75 -6.21 30.32
C HIS A 16 17.52 -5.29 30.38
N ILE A 17 16.77 -5.19 29.28
CA ILE A 17 15.52 -4.41 29.22
C ILE A 17 14.51 -4.95 30.25
N ALA A 18 14.34 -6.27 30.31
CA ALA A 18 13.38 -6.93 31.19
C ALA A 18 13.76 -6.86 32.68
N GLU A 19 15.05 -6.74 33.01
CA GLU A 19 15.56 -6.48 34.37
C GLU A 19 15.35 -5.02 34.76
N ARG A 20 15.59 -4.10 33.83
CA ARG A 20 15.47 -2.64 34.06
C ARG A 20 14.02 -2.18 34.23
N LEU A 21 13.10 -2.71 33.43
CA LEU A 21 11.68 -2.30 33.43
C LEU A 21 10.80 -3.17 34.33
N GLY A 22 11.29 -4.32 34.77
CA GLY A 22 10.55 -5.27 35.60
C GLY A 22 9.60 -6.16 34.78
N PRO A 23 8.56 -6.72 35.43
CA PRO A 23 7.73 -7.78 34.82
C PRO A 23 6.74 -7.28 33.76
N ASP A 24 6.34 -6.01 33.76
CA ASP A 24 5.30 -5.49 32.86
C ASP A 24 5.88 -4.65 31.72
N LEU A 25 5.99 -5.23 30.53
CA LEU A 25 6.49 -4.56 29.34
C LEU A 25 5.32 -3.98 28.52
N ARG A 26 5.23 -2.65 28.43
CA ARG A 26 4.28 -1.92 27.60
C ARG A 26 5.04 -1.24 26.47
N ILE A 27 5.03 -1.92 25.33
CA ILE A 27 5.96 -1.70 24.22
C ILE A 27 5.24 -0.91 23.12
N ALA A 28 5.86 0.16 22.65
CA ALA A 28 5.54 0.77 21.36
C ALA A 28 6.59 0.37 20.33
N ALA A 29 6.14 -0.04 19.14
CA ALA A 29 7.01 -0.31 18.00
C ALA A 29 6.44 0.32 16.72
N PRO A 30 7.28 0.87 15.82
CA PRO A 30 6.82 1.53 14.60
C PRO A 30 5.98 0.66 13.67
N LEU A 31 5.25 1.28 12.76
CA LEU A 31 4.45 0.54 11.77
C LEU A 31 5.32 -0.01 10.62
N GLY A 32 4.91 -1.10 9.97
CA GLY A 32 5.66 -1.66 8.83
C GLY A 32 7.12 -2.06 9.17
N LEU A 33 8.07 -1.54 8.38
CA LEU A 33 9.46 -1.98 8.28
C LEU A 33 10.30 -1.70 9.52
N GLY A 34 10.07 -0.60 10.24
CA GLY A 34 10.91 -0.14 11.36
C GLY A 34 10.86 -0.97 12.64
N LYS A 35 10.19 -2.13 12.64
CA LYS A 35 10.12 -3.03 13.79
C LYS A 35 11.37 -3.90 13.90
N PRO A 36 12.06 -3.92 15.04
CA PRO A 36 13.17 -4.84 15.23
C PRO A 36 12.65 -6.23 15.59
N HIS A 37 12.43 -7.09 14.58
CA HIS A 37 11.84 -8.42 14.75
C HIS A 37 12.63 -9.27 15.76
N GLY A 38 13.95 -9.35 15.66
CA GLY A 38 14.77 -10.17 16.56
C GLY A 38 14.64 -9.75 18.03
N LEU A 39 14.70 -8.45 18.32
CA LEU A 39 14.53 -7.95 19.69
C LEU A 39 13.10 -8.19 20.20
N LEU A 40 12.08 -7.95 19.38
CA LEU A 40 10.68 -8.23 19.73
C LEU A 40 10.45 -9.73 19.99
N ASN A 41 11.09 -10.61 19.21
CA ASN A 41 11.01 -12.06 19.39
C ASN A 41 11.71 -12.54 20.65
N ALA A 42 12.83 -11.92 21.03
CA ALA A 42 13.52 -12.19 22.29
C ALA A 42 12.67 -11.75 23.50
N LEU A 43 12.10 -10.54 23.47
CA LEU A 43 11.18 -10.05 24.51
C LEU A 43 9.91 -10.91 24.63
N TYR A 44 9.34 -11.31 23.48
CA TYR A 44 8.18 -12.19 23.44
C TYR A 44 8.48 -13.56 24.07
N ARG A 45 9.66 -14.14 23.79
CA ARG A 45 10.08 -15.41 24.42
C ARG A 45 10.22 -15.28 25.94
N LEU A 46 10.78 -14.19 26.45
CA LEU A 46 10.84 -13.97 27.90
C LEU A 46 9.45 -13.96 28.55
N ALA A 47 8.44 -13.40 27.88
CA ALA A 47 7.06 -13.44 28.35
C ALA A 47 6.44 -14.86 28.22
N MET A 48 6.75 -15.61 27.15
CA MET A 48 6.26 -16.99 27.03
C MET A 48 6.83 -17.92 28.10
N ASP A 49 8.11 -17.77 28.43
CA ASP A 49 8.84 -18.67 29.32
C ASP A 49 8.56 -18.37 30.81
N ASP A 50 8.07 -17.18 31.14
CA ASP A 50 7.79 -16.72 32.50
C ASP A 50 6.43 -16.01 32.58
N ALA A 51 5.42 -16.75 33.06
CA ALA A 51 4.05 -16.24 33.21
C ALA A 51 3.91 -15.11 34.26
N SER A 52 4.94 -14.84 35.07
CA SER A 52 4.95 -13.67 35.97
C SER A 52 5.26 -12.36 35.23
N ARG A 53 5.69 -12.44 33.97
CA ARG A 53 5.94 -11.30 33.09
C ARG A 53 4.75 -11.07 32.16
N SER A 54 4.47 -9.83 31.80
CA SER A 54 3.49 -9.45 30.79
C SER A 54 4.14 -8.66 29.67
N MET A 55 3.62 -8.83 28.45
CA MET A 55 4.01 -8.02 27.30
C MET A 55 2.75 -7.51 26.60
N THR A 56 2.60 -6.19 26.55
CA THR A 56 1.57 -5.51 25.78
C THR A 56 2.24 -4.72 24.67
N LEU A 57 1.99 -5.09 23.41
CA LEU A 57 2.57 -4.44 22.25
C LEU A 57 1.54 -3.55 21.54
N TYR A 58 1.88 -2.28 21.35
CA TYR A 58 1.15 -1.32 20.53
C TYR A 58 1.91 -1.05 19.23
N THR A 59 1.29 -1.38 18.10
CA THR A 59 1.92 -1.21 16.78
C THR A 59 0.89 -1.18 15.64
N ALA A 60 1.36 -1.27 14.41
CA ALA A 60 0.54 -1.41 13.21
C ALA A 60 1.30 -2.11 12.09
N LEU A 61 0.59 -2.81 11.22
CA LEU A 61 1.11 -3.43 10.01
C LEU A 61 2.31 -4.34 10.36
N SER A 62 2.04 -5.38 11.15
CA SER A 62 3.01 -6.45 11.40
C SER A 62 3.25 -7.24 10.12
N LEU A 63 4.41 -7.03 9.50
CA LEU A 63 4.76 -7.65 8.22
C LEU A 63 5.15 -9.11 8.45
N THR A 64 4.43 -10.03 7.80
CA THR A 64 4.75 -11.46 7.82
C THR A 64 4.90 -11.99 6.40
N ARG A 65 5.83 -12.93 6.21
CA ARG A 65 6.01 -13.60 4.92
C ARG A 65 4.75 -14.38 4.54
N PRO A 66 4.39 -14.44 3.24
CA PRO A 66 3.29 -15.28 2.77
C PRO A 66 3.47 -16.75 3.20
N ARG A 67 2.39 -17.36 3.68
CA ARG A 67 2.36 -18.77 4.09
C ARG A 67 1.52 -19.57 3.09
N PRO A 68 2.15 -20.13 2.04
CA PRO A 68 1.42 -20.85 1.02
C PRO A 68 0.77 -22.12 1.59
N ALA A 69 -0.40 -22.48 1.06
CA ALA A 69 -1.06 -23.73 1.43
C ALA A 69 -0.25 -24.96 0.93
N PRO A 70 -0.27 -26.09 1.67
CA PRO A 70 0.46 -27.30 1.25
C PRO A 70 0.07 -27.77 -0.16
N GLY A 71 1.05 -28.30 -0.90
CA GLY A 71 0.84 -28.84 -2.25
C GLY A 71 1.39 -27.93 -3.35
N LEU A 72 0.58 -27.65 -4.39
CA LEU A 72 1.07 -26.86 -5.54
C LEU A 72 1.41 -25.41 -5.18
N GLU A 73 0.66 -24.80 -4.26
CA GLU A 73 0.90 -23.41 -3.85
C GLU A 73 2.24 -23.29 -3.10
N GLU A 74 2.51 -24.21 -2.17
CA GLU A 74 3.81 -24.31 -1.48
C GLU A 74 4.97 -24.62 -2.45
N ARG A 75 4.82 -25.62 -3.33
CA ARG A 75 5.85 -25.99 -4.32
C ARG A 75 6.22 -24.81 -5.23
N PHE A 76 5.24 -24.00 -5.62
CA PHE A 76 5.47 -22.79 -6.39
C PHE A 76 6.13 -21.69 -5.55
N ALA A 77 5.53 -21.35 -4.41
CA ALA A 77 5.91 -20.16 -3.65
C ALA A 77 7.23 -20.33 -2.89
N LYS A 78 7.53 -21.50 -2.32
CA LYS A 78 8.68 -21.68 -1.41
C LYS A 78 10.02 -21.23 -2.00
N PRO A 79 10.46 -21.69 -3.19
CA PRO A 79 11.75 -21.25 -3.72
C PRO A 79 11.79 -19.76 -4.09
N PHE A 80 10.63 -19.17 -4.42
CA PHE A 80 10.50 -17.72 -4.61
C PHE A 80 10.64 -16.98 -3.29
N LEU A 81 9.96 -17.43 -2.23
CA LEU A 81 10.01 -16.82 -0.90
C LEU A 81 11.42 -16.89 -0.31
N ASP A 82 12.09 -18.04 -0.41
CA ASP A 82 13.46 -18.24 0.07
C ASP A 82 14.44 -17.30 -0.65
N ARG A 83 14.31 -17.13 -1.97
CA ARG A 83 15.13 -16.21 -2.76
C ARG A 83 14.81 -14.73 -2.48
N HIS A 84 13.53 -14.41 -2.29
CA HIS A 84 13.06 -13.03 -2.15
C HIS A 84 13.34 -12.48 -0.75
N PHE A 85 12.94 -13.21 0.29
CA PHE A 85 13.09 -12.79 1.68
C PHE A 85 14.42 -13.21 2.30
N GLY A 86 15.02 -14.31 1.84
CA GLY A 86 16.20 -14.91 2.47
C GLY A 86 15.84 -16.09 3.37
N LEU A 87 16.76 -17.04 3.51
CA LEU A 87 16.58 -18.23 4.36
C LEU A 87 16.64 -17.89 5.86
N ASP A 88 17.33 -16.82 6.19
CA ASP A 88 17.53 -16.23 7.50
C ASP A 88 16.50 -15.16 7.85
N ALA A 89 15.53 -14.91 6.96
CA ALA A 89 14.46 -13.95 7.24
C ALA A 89 13.63 -14.37 8.47
N GLU A 90 13.38 -13.39 9.32
CA GLU A 90 12.66 -13.57 10.58
C GLU A 90 11.29 -12.87 10.52
N ASP A 91 10.24 -13.62 10.88
CA ASP A 91 8.90 -13.05 11.08
C ASP A 91 8.72 -12.66 12.57
N PRO A 92 7.90 -11.64 12.87
CA PRO A 92 7.50 -11.37 14.25
C PRO A 92 6.66 -12.53 14.78
N GLN A 93 7.19 -13.26 15.75
CA GLN A 93 6.59 -14.49 16.28
C GLN A 93 5.23 -14.21 16.97
N TYR A 94 5.09 -13.07 17.65
CA TYR A 94 3.80 -12.65 18.20
C TYR A 94 2.72 -12.54 17.11
N ALA A 95 3.05 -12.03 15.92
CA ALA A 95 2.08 -11.85 14.84
C ALA A 95 1.68 -13.20 14.22
N VAL A 96 2.66 -14.11 14.13
CA VAL A 96 2.44 -15.50 13.72
C VAL A 96 1.47 -16.21 14.65
N ASP A 97 1.65 -16.07 15.95
CA ASP A 97 0.80 -16.70 16.96
C ASP A 97 -0.56 -16.00 17.06
N GLN A 98 -0.60 -14.67 16.94
CA GLN A 98 -1.84 -13.90 16.87
C GLN A 98 -2.72 -14.34 15.70
N ALA A 99 -2.15 -14.52 14.50
CA ALA A 99 -2.88 -15.00 13.32
C ALA A 99 -3.50 -16.40 13.54
N ARG A 100 -2.91 -17.21 14.44
CA ARG A 100 -3.35 -18.57 14.78
C ARG A 100 -4.20 -18.64 16.05
N ASN A 101 -4.50 -17.51 16.70
CA ASN A 101 -5.12 -17.46 18.04
C ASN A 101 -4.31 -18.22 19.10
N ALA A 102 -2.99 -18.14 19.04
CA ALA A 102 -2.06 -18.87 19.88
C ALA A 102 -1.19 -17.95 20.78
N LEU A 103 -1.56 -16.67 20.92
CA LEU A 103 -0.89 -15.78 21.89
C LEU A 103 -1.05 -16.35 23.31
N PRO A 104 0.02 -16.34 24.12
CA PRO A 104 -0.07 -16.76 25.52
C PRO A 104 -0.93 -15.76 26.33
N PRO A 105 -1.54 -16.19 27.45
CA PRO A 105 -2.50 -15.36 28.20
C PRO A 105 -1.94 -14.04 28.76
N ASN A 106 -0.62 -13.96 28.96
CA ASN A 106 0.12 -12.81 29.47
C ASN A 106 0.68 -11.91 28.35
N VAL A 107 0.33 -12.15 27.08
CA VAL A 107 0.70 -11.30 25.95
C VAL A 107 -0.53 -10.71 25.29
N ALA A 108 -0.53 -9.38 25.13
CA ALA A 108 -1.53 -8.64 24.37
C ALA A 108 -0.88 -7.90 23.21
N VAL A 109 -1.53 -7.93 22.04
CA VAL A 109 -1.10 -7.22 20.84
C VAL A 109 -2.24 -6.34 20.37
N HIS A 110 -1.99 -5.04 20.32
CA HIS A 110 -2.90 -4.00 19.87
C HIS A 110 -2.38 -3.40 18.58
N GLU A 111 -3.11 -3.65 17.49
CA GLU A 111 -2.82 -3.06 16.19
C GLU A 111 -3.88 -2.01 15.81
N PHE A 112 -3.44 -0.87 15.27
CA PHE A 112 -4.32 0.16 14.72
C PHE A 112 -4.42 0.12 13.18
N TYR A 113 -3.63 -0.72 12.55
CA TYR A 113 -3.72 -1.05 11.13
C TYR A 113 -3.20 -2.48 10.94
N MET A 114 -3.94 -3.35 10.25
CA MET A 114 -3.53 -4.74 10.00
C MET A 114 -3.13 -4.96 8.54
N GLN A 115 -2.32 -5.99 8.29
CA GLN A 115 -2.10 -6.49 6.93
C GLN A 115 -3.43 -6.97 6.33
N SER A 116 -3.82 -6.41 5.18
CA SER A 116 -5.17 -6.54 4.63
C SER A 116 -5.63 -7.99 4.49
N GLY A 117 -6.70 -8.34 5.20
CA GLY A 117 -7.35 -9.65 5.17
C GLY A 117 -6.60 -10.76 5.92
N ALA A 118 -5.38 -10.53 6.39
CA ALA A 118 -4.54 -11.56 7.01
C ALA A 118 -5.07 -12.03 8.37
N LEU A 119 -5.75 -11.14 9.11
CA LEU A 119 -6.21 -11.38 10.48
C LEU A 119 -7.73 -11.51 10.61
N LEU A 120 -8.44 -11.77 9.51
CA LEU A 120 -9.91 -11.96 9.52
C LEU A 120 -10.38 -13.17 10.34
N GLY A 121 -9.52 -14.18 10.52
CA GLY A 121 -9.78 -15.37 11.33
C GLY A 121 -9.20 -15.31 12.76
N SER A 122 -8.49 -14.24 13.11
CA SER A 122 -7.88 -14.09 14.43
C SER A 122 -8.85 -13.39 15.39
N GLY A 123 -9.43 -14.13 16.33
CA GLY A 123 -10.29 -13.57 17.35
C GLY A 123 -9.55 -12.59 18.27
N SER A 124 -8.29 -12.82 18.60
CA SER A 124 -7.51 -11.88 19.40
C SER A 124 -7.24 -10.57 18.65
N ALA A 125 -6.85 -10.63 17.37
CA ALA A 125 -6.66 -9.44 16.56
C ALA A 125 -7.95 -8.63 16.43
N GLN A 126 -9.07 -9.29 16.13
CA GLN A 126 -10.37 -8.61 15.96
C GLN A 126 -10.84 -7.93 17.27
N ARG A 127 -10.63 -8.56 18.43
CA ARG A 127 -11.01 -7.98 19.73
C ARG A 127 -10.11 -6.84 20.18
N ASN A 128 -8.82 -6.88 19.82
CA ASN A 128 -7.80 -5.95 20.31
C ASN A 128 -7.43 -4.86 19.29
N TYR A 129 -8.14 -4.79 18.15
CA TYR A 129 -7.96 -3.73 17.15
C TYR A 129 -8.31 -2.36 17.74
N ILE A 130 -7.47 -1.36 17.49
CA ILE A 130 -7.73 0.03 17.88
C ILE A 130 -8.12 0.83 16.62
N SER A 131 -9.38 1.25 16.53
CA SER A 131 -9.83 2.11 15.44
C SER A 131 -9.42 3.56 15.69
N GLN A 132 -8.39 4.02 14.97
CA GLN A 132 -7.88 5.38 15.08
C GLN A 132 -7.15 5.84 13.82
N ASN A 133 -7.20 7.15 13.56
CA ASN A 133 -6.36 7.79 12.53
C ASN A 133 -4.91 7.87 13.01
N TYR A 134 -3.94 7.78 12.11
CA TYR A 134 -2.52 7.82 12.49
C TYR A 134 -2.13 9.09 13.26
N THR A 135 -2.72 10.24 12.91
CA THR A 135 -2.46 11.52 13.62
C THR A 135 -2.88 11.53 15.08
N HIS A 136 -3.67 10.54 15.54
CA HIS A 136 -4.12 10.42 16.93
C HIS A 136 -3.36 9.36 17.73
N VAL A 137 -2.58 8.49 17.07
CA VAL A 137 -1.91 7.36 17.73
C VAL A 137 -0.99 7.84 18.85
N ALA A 138 -0.21 8.89 18.61
CA ALA A 138 0.69 9.44 19.63
C ALA A 138 -0.05 9.85 20.92
N ARG A 139 -1.21 10.48 20.81
CA ARG A 139 -2.08 10.85 21.96
C ARG A 139 -2.54 9.62 22.71
N ASP A 140 -2.96 8.60 21.97
CA ASP A 140 -3.55 7.40 22.55
C ASP A 140 -2.47 6.49 23.16
N LEU A 141 -1.23 6.51 22.67
CA LEU A 141 -0.09 5.83 23.31
C LEU A 141 0.27 6.45 24.67
N VAL A 142 0.16 7.77 24.83
CA VAL A 142 0.47 8.46 26.09
C VAL A 142 -0.40 7.96 27.25
N VAL A 143 -1.66 7.60 26.98
CA VAL A 143 -2.56 7.08 28.02
C VAL A 143 -2.33 5.60 28.35
N GLN A 144 -1.56 4.88 27.54
CA GLN A 144 -1.21 3.47 27.79
C GLN A 144 0.02 3.31 28.69
N ASP A 145 0.64 4.41 29.12
CA ASP A 145 1.81 4.42 29.98
C ASP A 145 2.94 3.52 29.43
N ILE A 146 3.20 3.63 28.12
CA ILE A 146 4.30 2.95 27.43
C ILE A 146 5.60 3.17 28.19
N ASN A 147 6.30 2.08 28.51
CA ASN A 147 7.57 2.11 29.22
C ASN A 147 8.76 1.65 28.36
N LEU A 148 8.50 1.11 27.17
CA LEU A 148 9.52 0.68 26.21
C LEU A 148 9.16 1.14 24.80
N LEU A 149 10.11 1.77 24.12
CA LEU A 149 10.05 2.10 22.69
C LEU A 149 11.23 1.41 21.99
N VAL A 150 10.94 0.56 21.00
CA VAL A 150 11.96 -0.15 20.22
C VAL A 150 11.82 0.20 18.74
N GLN A 151 12.94 0.48 18.07
CA GLN A 151 12.92 0.90 16.67
C GLN A 151 14.19 0.51 15.93
N LEU A 152 14.04 0.04 14.68
CA LEU A 152 15.15 -0.07 13.75
C LEU A 152 15.64 1.32 13.33
N VAL A 153 16.95 1.51 13.33
CA VAL A 153 17.60 2.77 12.94
C VAL A 153 18.79 2.52 12.02
N ALA A 154 19.12 3.53 11.22
CA ALA A 154 20.39 3.61 10.52
C ALA A 154 21.36 4.45 11.36
N ARG A 155 22.64 4.08 11.37
CA ARG A 155 23.68 4.74 12.15
C ARG A 155 24.73 5.35 11.22
N ARG A 156 25.18 6.57 11.51
CA ARG A 156 26.28 7.22 10.80
C ARG A 156 27.23 7.85 11.81
N GLU A 157 28.53 7.66 11.60
CA GLU A 157 29.56 8.41 12.32
C GLU A 157 29.87 9.67 11.53
N THR A 158 29.79 10.81 12.21
CA THR A 158 30.08 12.12 11.64
C THR A 158 31.24 12.76 12.41
N PRO A 159 31.89 13.81 11.88
CA PRO A 159 32.88 14.58 12.64
C PRO A 159 32.34 15.15 13.96
N ALA A 160 31.02 15.34 14.07
CA ALA A 160 30.35 15.84 15.27
C ALA A 160 29.94 14.73 16.26
N GLY A 161 30.22 13.46 15.94
CA GLY A 161 29.84 12.29 16.74
C GLY A 161 28.86 11.36 16.02
N VAL A 162 28.31 10.41 16.77
CA VAL A 162 27.34 9.45 16.25
C VAL A 162 25.99 10.14 16.04
N ARG A 163 25.33 9.80 14.93
CA ARG A 163 23.96 10.21 14.61
C ARG A 163 23.15 8.99 14.21
N TYR A 164 21.87 9.01 14.56
CA TYR A 164 20.93 7.99 14.11
C TYR A 164 19.92 8.61 13.17
N SER A 165 19.47 7.83 12.19
CA SER A 165 18.31 8.14 11.38
C SER A 165 17.19 7.15 11.72
N LEU A 166 16.02 7.69 12.05
CA LEU A 166 14.76 6.94 12.16
C LEU A 166 14.31 6.38 10.79
N SER A 167 14.94 6.83 9.70
CA SER A 167 14.88 6.26 8.36
C SER A 167 13.46 5.97 7.88
N CYS A 168 13.07 4.70 7.91
CA CYS A 168 11.80 4.20 7.44
C CYS A 168 10.61 4.64 8.28
N ASN A 169 10.80 5.07 9.53
CA ASN A 169 9.71 5.36 10.46
C ASN A 169 10.02 6.51 11.45
N PRO A 170 10.23 7.76 10.99
CA PRO A 170 10.06 8.92 11.86
C PRO A 170 8.57 9.17 12.24
N ASP A 171 7.66 8.53 11.51
CA ASP A 171 6.20 8.53 11.62
C ASP A 171 5.60 8.98 12.97
N LEU A 172 5.61 8.14 14.00
CA LEU A 172 4.86 8.31 15.24
C LEU A 172 5.80 8.48 16.44
N THR A 173 7.04 7.98 16.35
CA THR A 173 8.01 8.02 17.44
C THR A 173 8.22 9.43 17.97
N LEU A 174 8.46 10.39 17.08
CA LEU A 174 8.69 11.78 17.46
C LEU A 174 7.44 12.44 18.07
N ASP A 175 6.28 12.20 17.46
CA ASP A 175 5.00 12.73 17.97
C ASP A 175 4.64 12.17 19.35
N PHE A 176 4.89 10.87 19.56
CA PHE A 176 4.63 10.21 20.84
C PHE A 176 5.51 10.75 21.97
N LEU A 177 6.82 10.89 21.75
CA LEU A 177 7.73 11.42 22.77
C LEU A 177 7.43 12.88 23.12
N ASP A 178 7.11 13.71 22.13
CA ASP A 178 6.71 15.11 22.35
C ASP A 178 5.42 15.19 23.18
N GLN A 179 4.41 14.36 22.88
CA GLN A 179 3.17 14.32 23.64
C GLN A 179 3.32 13.74 25.05
N ALA A 180 4.15 12.71 25.23
CA ALA A 180 4.45 12.16 26.55
C ALA A 180 5.09 13.23 27.44
N LYS A 181 6.05 13.97 26.91
CA LYS A 181 6.68 15.11 27.59
C LYS A 181 5.67 16.20 27.94
N ALA A 182 4.82 16.59 26.99
CA ALA A 182 3.80 17.62 27.20
C ALA A 182 2.76 17.21 28.27
N ALA A 183 2.45 15.91 28.36
CA ALA A 183 1.55 15.35 29.38
C ALA A 183 2.21 15.11 30.75
N GLY A 184 3.51 15.41 30.89
CA GLY A 184 4.26 15.15 32.13
C GLY A 184 4.44 13.66 32.44
N LYS A 185 4.31 12.79 31.44
CA LYS A 185 4.55 11.35 31.59
C LYS A 185 6.06 11.04 31.59
N PRO A 186 6.50 9.97 32.29
CA PRO A 186 7.87 9.48 32.17
C PRO A 186 8.21 9.16 30.72
N ARG A 187 9.44 9.48 30.30
CA ARG A 187 9.97 9.03 29.01
C ARG A 187 10.16 7.51 29.06
N PRO A 188 9.68 6.74 28.08
CA PRO A 188 9.96 5.31 28.01
C PRO A 188 11.45 5.05 27.78
N LEU A 189 11.91 3.85 28.09
CA LEU A 189 13.23 3.39 27.66
C LEU A 189 13.23 3.31 26.13
N CYS A 190 14.08 4.09 25.46
CA CYS A 190 14.20 4.13 24.02
C CYS A 190 15.38 3.26 23.56
N VAL A 191 15.13 2.25 22.73
CA VAL A 191 16.14 1.31 22.24
C VAL A 191 16.29 1.44 20.73
N ALA A 192 17.51 1.79 20.30
CA ALA A 192 17.92 1.77 18.90
C ALA A 192 18.41 0.37 18.52
N VAL A 193 17.85 -0.22 17.47
CA VAL A 193 18.37 -1.44 16.87
C VAL A 193 18.98 -1.08 15.52
N VAL A 194 20.31 -1.07 15.45
CA VAL A 194 21.05 -0.66 14.25
C VAL A 194 20.95 -1.75 13.20
N HIS A 195 20.48 -1.39 12.00
CA HIS A 195 20.41 -2.30 10.87
C HIS A 195 21.32 -1.83 9.73
N PRO A 196 22.24 -2.68 9.24
CA PRO A 196 23.24 -2.28 8.25
C PRO A 196 22.63 -1.87 6.90
N ASP A 197 21.59 -2.57 6.45
CA ASP A 197 20.95 -2.30 5.15
C ASP A 197 19.88 -1.20 5.20
N LEU A 198 19.59 -0.62 6.36
CA LEU A 198 18.53 0.39 6.46
C LEU A 198 19.04 1.73 5.89
N PRO A 199 18.39 2.31 4.87
CA PRO A 199 18.83 3.57 4.28
C PRO A 199 18.93 4.67 5.33
N TYR A 200 20.09 5.30 5.48
CA TYR A 200 20.20 6.49 6.31
C TYR A 200 19.55 7.66 5.57
N LEU A 201 18.62 8.37 6.21
CA LEU A 201 17.98 9.58 5.65
C LEU A 201 18.18 10.75 6.60
N SER A 202 18.70 11.86 6.08
CA SER A 202 18.98 13.07 6.84
C SER A 202 17.70 13.89 7.12
N GLY A 203 17.84 15.12 7.63
CA GLY A 203 16.72 16.02 7.86
C GLY A 203 15.89 15.62 9.08
N HIS A 204 14.56 15.60 8.96
CA HIS A 204 13.66 15.34 10.10
C HIS A 204 13.72 13.92 10.65
N ALA A 205 14.31 12.97 9.92
CA ALA A 205 14.52 11.61 10.40
C ALA A 205 15.76 11.50 11.29
N GLU A 206 16.67 12.47 11.29
CA GLU A 206 17.92 12.40 12.03
C GLU A 206 17.76 12.85 13.49
N VAL A 207 18.30 12.05 14.41
CA VAL A 207 18.28 12.30 15.85
C VAL A 207 19.69 12.20 16.44
N PRO A 208 20.00 12.94 17.52
CA PRO A 208 21.29 12.84 18.21
C PRO A 208 21.49 11.47 18.88
N GLU A 209 22.74 11.16 19.21
CA GLU A 209 23.10 9.91 19.90
C GLU A 209 22.33 9.71 21.23
N ASP A 210 22.02 10.80 21.95
CA ASP A 210 21.29 10.76 23.23
C ASP A 210 19.77 10.66 23.11
N PHE A 211 19.28 10.44 21.88
CA PHE A 211 17.89 10.09 21.64
C PHE A 211 17.56 8.65 22.08
N PHE A 212 18.55 7.76 22.15
CA PHE A 212 18.34 6.38 22.60
C PHE A 212 19.12 6.10 23.88
N ASP A 213 18.48 5.39 24.80
CA ASP A 213 19.07 5.00 26.08
C ASP A 213 19.95 3.74 25.90
N LEU A 214 19.57 2.85 24.99
CA LEU A 214 20.30 1.62 24.64
C LEU A 214 20.49 1.50 23.13
N GLU A 215 21.66 1.01 22.73
CA GLU A 215 21.95 0.61 21.35
C GLU A 215 22.12 -0.91 21.29
N LEU A 216 21.41 -1.57 20.38
CA LEU A 216 21.65 -2.95 19.96
C LEU A 216 22.17 -2.92 18.53
N HIS A 217 23.38 -3.45 18.33
CA HIS A 217 23.99 -3.65 17.03
C HIS A 217 24.20 -5.16 16.85
N PRO A 218 23.18 -5.90 16.37
CA PRO A 218 23.25 -7.35 16.27
C PRO A 218 24.45 -7.83 15.45
N GLU A 219 25.12 -8.89 15.89
CA GLU A 219 26.23 -9.50 15.13
C GLU A 219 25.80 -9.94 13.72
N THR A 220 24.55 -10.40 13.60
CA THR A 220 23.90 -10.72 12.33
C THR A 220 22.52 -10.09 12.29
N SER A 221 22.13 -9.59 11.12
CA SER A 221 20.81 -8.99 10.88
C SER A 221 20.11 -9.75 9.76
N ALA A 222 18.86 -10.15 9.99
CA ALA A 222 18.02 -10.71 8.95
C ALA A 222 17.79 -9.68 7.83
N PRO A 223 17.61 -10.10 6.56
CA PRO A 223 17.36 -9.16 5.47
C PRO A 223 16.12 -8.30 5.72
N LEU A 224 16.18 -7.02 5.32
CA LEU A 224 15.01 -6.15 5.37
C LEU A 224 13.84 -6.73 4.57
N PHE A 225 12.65 -6.62 5.15
CA PHE A 225 11.43 -7.03 4.47
C PHE A 225 11.22 -6.18 3.21
N ALA A 226 11.05 -6.84 2.06
CA ALA A 226 10.79 -6.20 0.78
C ALA A 226 9.47 -6.72 0.18
N LEU A 227 8.65 -5.81 -0.32
CA LEU A 227 7.40 -6.18 -0.99
C LEU A 227 7.70 -6.84 -2.35
N PRO A 228 7.08 -7.99 -2.66
CA PRO A 228 7.13 -8.54 -4.00
C PRO A 228 6.24 -7.70 -4.94
N ARG A 229 6.71 -7.47 -6.17
CA ARG A 229 5.91 -6.78 -7.20
C ARG A 229 4.67 -7.58 -7.56
N GLN A 230 3.55 -6.88 -7.75
CA GLN A 230 2.29 -7.50 -8.13
C GLN A 230 1.95 -7.24 -9.60
N PRO A 231 1.22 -8.16 -10.25
CA PRO A 231 0.76 -7.92 -11.59
C PRO A 231 -0.35 -6.85 -11.61
N VAL A 232 -0.44 -6.14 -12.72
CA VAL A 232 -1.48 -5.15 -13.02
C VAL A 232 -2.39 -5.72 -14.11
N ASP A 233 -3.70 -5.82 -13.86
CA ASP A 233 -4.64 -6.24 -14.90
C ASP A 233 -5.08 -5.02 -15.74
N LEU A 234 -5.72 -5.31 -16.89
CA LEU A 234 -6.25 -4.30 -17.79
C LEU A 234 -7.26 -3.35 -17.13
N ALA A 235 -8.01 -3.82 -16.13
CA ALA A 235 -8.94 -2.98 -15.38
C ALA A 235 -8.21 -1.93 -14.54
N GLU A 236 -7.13 -2.31 -13.85
CA GLU A 236 -6.28 -1.35 -13.14
C GLU A 236 -5.63 -0.37 -14.11
N TYR A 237 -5.14 -0.81 -15.28
CA TYR A 237 -4.59 0.09 -16.30
C TYR A 237 -5.58 1.15 -16.76
N ALA A 238 -6.83 0.75 -17.04
CA ALA A 238 -7.87 1.68 -17.45
C ALA A 238 -8.18 2.71 -16.37
N LEU A 239 -8.27 2.27 -15.12
CA LEU A 239 -8.44 3.13 -13.96
C LEU A 239 -7.24 4.09 -13.80
N GLY A 240 -6.01 3.59 -13.93
CA GLY A 240 -4.78 4.38 -13.88
C GLY A 240 -4.73 5.47 -14.96
N LEU A 241 -5.20 5.15 -16.18
CA LEU A 241 -5.34 6.13 -17.26
C LEU A 241 -6.29 7.27 -16.85
N HIS A 242 -7.51 6.95 -16.40
CA HIS A 242 -8.46 7.96 -15.91
C HIS A 242 -7.88 8.79 -14.76
N ALA A 243 -7.27 8.14 -13.77
CA ALA A 243 -6.69 8.79 -12.60
C ALA A 243 -5.52 9.74 -12.97
N SER A 244 -4.65 9.32 -13.89
CA SER A 244 -3.49 10.12 -14.33
C SER A 244 -3.87 11.44 -15.00
N ALA A 245 -5.06 11.51 -15.61
CA ALA A 245 -5.59 12.73 -16.22
C ALA A 245 -6.02 13.78 -15.19
N LEU A 246 -6.26 13.36 -13.94
CA LEU A 246 -6.62 14.24 -12.82
C LEU A 246 -5.39 14.93 -12.20
N VAL A 247 -4.18 14.45 -12.51
CA VAL A 247 -2.92 15.00 -11.97
C VAL A 247 -2.55 16.30 -12.69
N LYS A 248 -2.37 17.36 -11.92
CA LYS A 248 -2.03 18.69 -12.41
C LYS A 248 -0.51 18.90 -12.41
N ASP A 249 0.04 19.43 -13.50
CA ASP A 249 1.45 19.82 -13.53
C ASP A 249 1.73 20.96 -12.54
N GLY A 250 2.90 20.94 -11.91
CA GLY A 250 3.24 21.83 -10.78
C GLY A 250 2.49 21.52 -9.48
N GLY A 251 1.68 20.46 -9.46
CA GLY A 251 0.85 20.07 -8.33
C GLY A 251 1.59 19.30 -7.23
N CYS A 252 0.81 18.74 -6.32
CA CYS A 252 1.26 17.82 -5.27
C CYS A 252 0.61 16.45 -5.44
N LEU A 253 1.35 15.38 -5.16
CA LEU A 253 0.90 14.00 -5.31
C LEU A 253 1.03 13.22 -4.00
N GLN A 254 -0.06 12.57 -3.60
CA GLN A 254 -0.06 11.45 -2.66
C GLN A 254 -0.66 10.22 -3.36
N ILE A 255 0.03 9.09 -3.22
CA ILE A 255 -0.42 7.79 -3.73
C ILE A 255 -0.14 6.72 -2.67
N GLY A 256 -0.98 5.69 -2.63
CA GLY A 256 -0.76 4.49 -1.82
C GLY A 256 0.12 3.45 -2.55
N ILE A 257 -0.06 2.18 -2.19
CA ILE A 257 0.64 1.03 -2.79
C ILE A 257 -0.28 0.08 -3.55
N GLY A 258 0.32 -0.88 -4.25
CA GLY A 258 -0.37 -1.99 -4.92
C GLY A 258 -0.73 -1.69 -6.37
N ALA A 259 -1.37 -2.66 -7.03
CA ALA A 259 -1.59 -2.64 -8.48
C ALA A 259 -2.30 -1.37 -9.01
N LEU A 260 -3.20 -0.77 -8.23
CA LEU A 260 -3.87 0.48 -8.61
C LEU A 260 -2.93 1.70 -8.60
N ALA A 261 -2.03 1.77 -7.61
CA ALA A 261 -1.01 2.81 -7.56
C ALA A 261 0.03 2.60 -8.68
N ASP A 262 0.41 1.35 -8.93
CA ASP A 262 1.32 1.00 -10.01
C ASP A 262 0.75 1.35 -11.39
N ALA A 263 -0.55 1.09 -11.61
CA ALA A 263 -1.24 1.48 -12.83
C ALA A 263 -1.31 3.01 -13.03
N LEU A 264 -1.56 3.77 -11.94
CA LEU A 264 -1.50 5.24 -11.98
C LEU A 264 -0.10 5.73 -12.34
N VAL A 265 0.95 5.19 -11.69
CA VAL A 265 2.34 5.55 -11.98
C VAL A 265 2.68 5.22 -13.42
N HIS A 266 2.33 4.03 -13.91
CA HIS A 266 2.54 3.63 -15.30
C HIS A 266 1.86 4.60 -16.28
N ALA A 267 0.61 4.96 -16.01
CA ALA A 267 -0.12 5.91 -16.83
C ALA A 267 0.52 7.32 -16.82
N LEU A 268 1.07 7.78 -15.69
CA LEU A 268 1.82 9.03 -15.59
C LEU A 268 3.15 8.97 -16.39
N LEU A 269 3.86 7.84 -16.34
CA LEU A 269 5.04 7.62 -17.17
C LEU A 269 4.69 7.63 -18.66
N MET A 270 3.57 7.00 -19.04
CA MET A 270 3.09 7.00 -20.41
C MET A 270 2.70 8.42 -20.85
N ARG A 271 2.00 9.18 -20.00
CA ARG A 271 1.69 10.59 -20.24
C ARG A 271 2.96 11.44 -20.49
N GLN A 272 4.05 11.13 -19.78
CA GLN A 272 5.32 11.85 -19.90
C GLN A 272 6.15 11.44 -21.13
N ARG A 273 6.27 10.13 -21.39
CA ARG A 273 7.21 9.57 -22.37
C ARG A 273 6.57 9.27 -23.73
N ASP A 274 5.27 8.96 -23.73
CA ASP A 274 4.49 8.61 -24.92
C ASP A 274 3.06 9.17 -24.81
N ASN A 275 2.99 10.50 -24.77
CA ASN A 275 1.73 11.21 -24.57
C ASN A 275 0.69 10.89 -25.64
N VAL A 276 1.13 10.59 -26.87
CA VAL A 276 0.23 10.25 -27.99
C VAL A 276 -0.55 8.97 -27.69
N HIS A 277 0.12 7.89 -27.30
CA HIS A 277 -0.57 6.65 -26.96
C HIS A 277 -1.38 6.77 -25.67
N TRP A 278 -0.90 7.54 -24.69
CA TRP A 278 -1.67 7.84 -23.48
C TRP A 278 -3.01 8.53 -23.78
N ARG A 279 -3.00 9.57 -24.63
CA ARG A 279 -4.24 10.25 -25.06
C ARG A 279 -5.14 9.33 -25.86
N ARG A 280 -4.58 8.51 -26.76
CA ARG A 280 -5.34 7.51 -27.53
C ARG A 280 -6.03 6.51 -26.61
N ALA A 281 -5.35 6.03 -25.57
CA ALA A 281 -5.92 5.14 -24.58
C ALA A 281 -7.10 5.78 -23.83
N LEU A 282 -6.94 7.03 -23.39
CA LEU A 282 -8.01 7.78 -22.74
C LEU A 282 -9.23 7.99 -23.65
N VAL A 283 -9.02 8.32 -24.93
CA VAL A 283 -10.12 8.46 -25.90
C VAL A 283 -10.80 7.12 -26.18
N ALA A 284 -10.05 6.02 -26.23
CA ALA A 284 -10.62 4.69 -26.41
C ALA A 284 -11.53 4.28 -25.23
N LEU A 285 -11.13 4.61 -24.01
CA LEU A 285 -11.90 4.34 -22.79
C LEU A 285 -13.10 5.25 -22.63
N ASP A 286 -12.95 6.53 -22.97
CA ASP A 286 -14.00 7.55 -22.82
C ASP A 286 -14.11 8.43 -24.09
N PRO A 287 -14.73 7.90 -25.17
CA PRO A 287 -14.83 8.59 -26.45
C PRO A 287 -15.60 9.92 -26.40
N ARG A 288 -16.38 10.15 -25.35
CA ARG A 288 -17.19 11.38 -25.16
C ARG A 288 -16.49 12.41 -24.29
N GLY A 289 -15.33 12.08 -23.73
CA GLY A 289 -14.43 13.04 -23.09
C GLY A 289 -14.89 13.56 -21.73
N ALA A 290 -15.64 12.80 -20.94
CA ALA A 290 -15.96 13.19 -19.56
C ALA A 290 -14.70 13.36 -18.70
N THR A 291 -13.76 12.42 -18.81
CA THR A 291 -12.43 12.46 -18.21
C THR A 291 -11.61 13.61 -18.77
N HIS A 292 -11.72 13.90 -20.07
CA HIS A 292 -11.03 15.04 -20.70
C HIS A 292 -11.56 16.37 -20.14
N ALA A 293 -12.86 16.50 -19.92
CA ALA A 293 -13.47 17.67 -19.32
C ALA A 293 -13.02 17.86 -17.85
N LEU A 294 -12.89 16.78 -17.08
CA LEU A 294 -12.33 16.84 -15.73
C LEU A 294 -10.84 17.19 -15.73
N ALA A 295 -10.07 16.65 -16.66
CA ALA A 295 -8.66 16.99 -16.83
C ALA A 295 -8.48 18.49 -17.14
N ALA A 296 -9.33 19.07 -17.98
CA ALA A 296 -9.31 20.51 -18.27
C ALA A 296 -9.64 21.38 -17.05
N ARG A 297 -10.50 20.92 -16.15
CA ARG A 297 -10.91 21.66 -14.94
C ARG A 297 -9.89 21.54 -13.80
N PHE A 298 -9.34 20.35 -13.62
CA PHE A 298 -8.60 20.01 -12.40
C PHE A 298 -7.23 19.39 -12.66
N GLY A 299 -7.02 18.69 -13.77
CA GLY A 299 -5.82 17.91 -14.01
C GLY A 299 -4.97 18.45 -15.15
N GLY A 300 -4.69 17.60 -16.14
CA GLY A 300 -3.96 17.99 -17.33
C GLY A 300 -3.81 16.84 -18.33
N LEU A 301 -3.55 17.20 -19.58
CA LEU A 301 -3.36 16.22 -20.67
C LEU A 301 -1.98 16.31 -21.34
N ALA A 302 -1.19 17.34 -21.04
CA ALA A 302 0.16 17.52 -21.54
C ALA A 302 1.19 16.79 -20.64
N PRO A 303 2.39 16.46 -21.14
CA PRO A 303 3.52 16.08 -20.28
C PRO A 303 3.78 17.11 -19.16
N PHE A 304 4.50 16.69 -18.13
CA PHE A 304 4.87 17.52 -16.99
C PHE A 304 6.07 18.40 -17.37
N GLU A 305 5.88 19.72 -17.29
CA GLU A 305 6.92 20.72 -17.53
C GLU A 305 7.48 21.24 -16.21
N THR A 306 6.63 21.56 -15.25
CA THR A 306 7.08 21.95 -13.91
C THR A 306 7.49 20.72 -13.09
N GLY A 307 6.75 19.61 -13.26
CA GLY A 307 6.89 18.42 -12.42
C GLY A 307 6.04 18.49 -11.16
N LEU A 308 6.14 17.45 -10.34
CA LEU A 308 5.34 17.23 -9.14
C LEU A 308 6.21 17.31 -7.89
N TYR A 309 5.55 17.71 -6.80
CA TYR A 309 6.03 17.56 -5.43
C TYR A 309 5.29 16.39 -4.77
N GLY A 310 6.02 15.47 -4.15
CA GLY A 310 5.43 14.36 -3.40
C GLY A 310 5.23 14.76 -1.94
N ALA A 311 4.00 14.62 -1.44
CA ALA A 311 3.72 14.65 0.00
C ALA A 311 2.80 13.50 0.31
N SER A 312 3.39 12.37 0.70
CA SER A 312 2.70 11.10 0.84
C SER A 312 2.99 10.51 2.20
N GLU A 313 1.99 9.92 2.85
CA GLU A 313 2.22 9.18 4.09
C GLU A 313 3.30 8.12 3.89
N MET A 314 3.18 7.35 2.81
CA MET A 314 4.09 6.27 2.46
C MET A 314 4.91 6.63 1.22
N VAL A 315 6.22 6.46 1.30
CA VAL A 315 7.13 6.44 0.16
C VAL A 315 7.27 5.00 -0.35
N MET A 316 7.05 4.83 -1.65
CA MET A 316 6.99 3.54 -2.35
C MET A 316 7.64 3.65 -3.74
N ASP A 317 7.90 2.50 -4.39
CA ASP A 317 8.60 2.36 -5.68
C ASP A 317 8.12 3.30 -6.79
N GLY A 318 6.82 3.60 -6.83
CA GLY A 318 6.24 4.54 -7.79
C GLY A 318 6.90 5.92 -7.76
N PHE A 319 7.25 6.46 -6.59
CA PHE A 319 7.94 7.74 -6.50
C PHE A 319 9.35 7.70 -7.10
N MET A 320 10.09 6.60 -6.90
CA MET A 320 11.37 6.36 -7.57
C MET A 320 11.20 6.37 -9.10
N HIS A 321 10.19 5.66 -9.62
CA HIS A 321 9.93 5.64 -11.06
C HIS A 321 9.54 7.00 -11.63
N LEU A 322 8.71 7.77 -10.91
CA LEU A 322 8.34 9.14 -11.28
C LEU A 322 9.54 10.08 -11.26
N GLN A 323 10.44 9.95 -10.28
CA GLN A 323 11.67 10.75 -10.20
C GLN A 323 12.60 10.44 -11.37
N ARG A 324 12.86 9.16 -11.65
CA ARG A 324 13.67 8.72 -12.80
C ARG A 324 13.09 9.12 -14.16
N ALA A 325 11.81 9.43 -14.22
CA ALA A 325 11.14 9.93 -15.43
C ALA A 325 11.13 11.46 -15.55
N GLY A 326 11.73 12.18 -14.58
CA GLY A 326 11.71 13.64 -14.53
C GLY A 326 10.35 14.22 -14.17
N ILE A 327 9.42 13.42 -13.63
CA ILE A 327 8.09 13.86 -13.21
C ILE A 327 8.15 14.39 -11.78
N LEU A 328 8.73 13.64 -10.85
CA LEU A 328 8.89 14.05 -9.45
C LEU A 328 10.18 14.87 -9.31
N ARG A 329 10.07 16.19 -9.40
CA ARG A 329 11.23 17.11 -9.39
C ARG A 329 10.94 18.51 -8.84
N ARG A 330 9.67 18.85 -8.58
CA ARG A 330 9.33 20.17 -8.03
C ARG A 330 9.73 20.18 -6.56
N ARG A 331 10.77 20.95 -6.24
CA ARG A 331 11.21 21.15 -4.86
C ARG A 331 10.25 22.03 -4.08
N SER A 332 10.23 21.80 -2.77
CA SER A 332 9.47 22.56 -1.81
C SER A 332 10.32 22.82 -0.56
N TRP A 333 10.23 24.01 0.01
CA TRP A 333 11.11 24.43 1.12
C TRP A 333 10.33 24.53 2.42
N ASP A 334 10.94 24.13 3.53
CA ASP A 334 10.40 24.38 4.88
C ASP A 334 10.67 25.80 5.38
N ASN A 335 10.48 26.76 4.50
CA ASN A 335 10.60 28.17 4.79
C ASN A 335 9.52 28.90 4.00
N LEU A 336 8.63 29.58 4.72
CA LEU A 336 7.49 30.24 4.10
C LEU A 336 7.89 31.33 3.10
N ALA A 337 9.00 32.05 3.33
CA ALA A 337 9.47 33.07 2.40
C ALA A 337 10.00 32.44 1.11
N LEU A 338 10.81 31.38 1.23
CA LEU A 338 11.33 30.64 0.07
C LEU A 338 10.21 29.96 -0.73
N GLU A 339 9.27 29.30 -0.06
CA GLU A 339 8.15 28.63 -0.75
C GLU A 339 7.22 29.66 -1.42
N ARG A 340 7.01 30.84 -0.83
CA ARG A 340 6.29 31.95 -1.49
C ARG A 340 7.03 32.48 -2.71
N ALA A 341 8.35 32.61 -2.65
CA ALA A 341 9.15 33.00 -3.79
C ALA A 341 9.09 31.93 -4.90
N ALA A 342 9.18 30.64 -4.55
CA ALA A 342 9.09 29.52 -5.47
C ALA A 342 7.72 29.45 -6.16
N ALA A 343 6.64 29.57 -5.38
CA ALA A 343 5.27 29.57 -5.89
C ALA A 343 4.99 30.75 -6.85
N ALA A 344 5.68 31.87 -6.65
CA ALA A 344 5.57 33.05 -7.51
C ALA A 344 6.54 33.04 -8.72
N GLY A 345 7.34 31.98 -8.91
CA GLY A 345 8.36 31.93 -9.96
C GLY A 345 9.50 32.94 -9.78
N ARG A 346 9.72 33.41 -8.54
CA ARG A 346 10.74 34.41 -8.17
C ARG A 346 11.94 33.83 -7.44
N LEU A 347 11.94 32.52 -7.19
CA LEU A 347 13.06 31.85 -6.56
C LEU A 347 14.10 31.45 -7.61
N ALA A 348 15.37 31.74 -7.34
CA ALA A 348 16.46 31.35 -8.22
C ALA A 348 16.56 29.82 -8.32
N PRO A 349 16.70 29.22 -9.52
CA PRO A 349 16.78 27.76 -9.70
C PRO A 349 17.88 27.08 -8.87
N GLU A 350 18.99 27.79 -8.63
CA GLU A 350 20.16 27.35 -7.86
C GLU A 350 20.00 27.51 -6.34
N THR A 351 18.83 27.92 -5.84
CA THR A 351 18.58 28.03 -4.40
C THR A 351 18.76 26.65 -3.76
N PRO A 352 19.67 26.51 -2.76
CA PRO A 352 19.94 25.23 -2.14
C PRO A 352 18.76 24.73 -1.29
N GLY A 353 18.79 23.44 -0.99
CA GLY A 353 17.78 22.77 -0.18
C GLY A 353 16.45 22.57 -0.90
N GLY A 354 15.45 22.23 -0.08
CA GLY A 354 14.13 21.87 -0.53
C GLY A 354 14.07 20.46 -1.09
N HIS A 355 12.98 19.77 -0.79
CA HIS A 355 12.75 18.37 -1.12
C HIS A 355 11.70 18.25 -2.20
N TYR A 356 11.88 17.28 -3.11
CA TYR A 356 10.84 16.94 -4.08
C TYR A 356 9.90 15.85 -3.56
N LEU A 357 10.25 15.19 -2.45
CA LEU A 357 9.46 14.14 -1.82
C LEU A 357 9.50 14.27 -0.31
N ARG A 358 8.31 14.27 0.31
CA ARG A 358 8.13 14.14 1.75
C ARG A 358 7.33 12.89 2.08
N GLY A 359 7.83 12.11 3.04
CA GLY A 359 7.28 10.85 3.52
C GLY A 359 7.11 10.81 5.04
N ALA A 360 6.23 9.94 5.55
CA ALA A 360 6.19 9.61 6.98
C ALA A 360 6.78 8.23 7.29
N PHE A 361 6.56 7.26 6.39
CA PHE A 361 7.28 5.99 6.40
C PHE A 361 7.56 5.49 4.97
N PHE A 362 8.43 4.49 4.83
CA PHE A 362 8.64 3.83 3.53
C PHE A 362 8.59 2.30 3.65
N LEU A 363 8.12 1.66 2.59
CA LEU A 363 8.13 0.21 2.41
C LEU A 363 7.99 -0.07 0.91
N GLY A 364 8.76 -1.03 0.38
CA GLY A 364 8.78 -1.29 -1.05
C GLY A 364 9.73 -2.40 -1.42
N THR A 365 10.26 -2.36 -2.64
CA THR A 365 11.21 -3.37 -3.10
C THR A 365 12.63 -3.08 -2.61
N LYS A 366 13.54 -4.07 -2.78
CA LYS A 366 14.97 -3.86 -2.55
C LYS A 366 15.56 -2.75 -3.45
N GLU A 367 14.95 -2.51 -4.61
CA GLU A 367 15.36 -1.45 -5.52
C GLU A 367 15.04 -0.06 -4.96
N LEU A 368 13.87 0.10 -4.32
CA LEU A 368 13.51 1.34 -3.63
C LEU A 368 14.54 1.66 -2.53
N TYR A 369 14.92 0.68 -1.71
CA TYR A 369 15.88 0.90 -0.62
C TYR A 369 17.25 1.33 -1.13
N ARG A 370 17.71 0.71 -2.24
CA ARG A 370 18.94 1.14 -2.92
C ARG A 370 18.83 2.56 -3.46
N TRP A 371 17.71 2.89 -4.12
CA TRP A 371 17.49 4.24 -4.64
C TRP A 371 17.45 5.29 -3.53
N LEU A 372 16.85 4.99 -2.38
CA LEU A 372 16.88 5.88 -1.21
C LEU A 372 18.32 6.13 -0.73
N HIS A 373 19.13 5.07 -0.63
CA HIS A 373 20.54 5.18 -0.25
C HIS A 373 21.35 6.01 -1.25
N GLU A 374 21.21 5.72 -2.55
CA GLU A 374 21.89 6.44 -3.63
C GLU A 374 21.46 7.91 -3.69
N THR A 375 20.16 8.19 -3.47
CA THR A 375 19.61 9.54 -3.48
C THR A 375 20.13 10.36 -2.30
N GLU A 376 20.10 9.81 -1.08
CA GLU A 376 20.69 10.46 0.10
C GLU A 376 22.17 10.82 -0.12
N ALA A 377 22.95 9.90 -0.70
CA ALA A 377 24.37 10.12 -0.93
C ALA A 377 24.64 11.23 -1.97
N ALA A 378 23.75 11.36 -2.97
CA ALA A 378 23.88 12.35 -4.04
C ALA A 378 23.29 13.72 -3.66
N ASP A 379 22.19 13.73 -2.93
CA ASP A 379 21.37 14.91 -2.62
C ASP A 379 20.57 14.67 -1.33
N PRO A 380 21.15 14.96 -0.14
CA PRO A 380 20.51 14.68 1.16
C PRO A 380 19.26 15.54 1.41
N ASP A 381 19.03 16.60 0.63
CA ASP A 381 17.83 17.43 0.70
C ASP A 381 16.70 16.92 -0.20
N ALA A 382 16.95 15.91 -1.05
CA ALA A 382 15.99 15.39 -2.03
C ALA A 382 14.68 14.88 -1.40
N ILE A 383 14.83 14.12 -0.30
CA ILE A 383 13.79 13.34 0.33
C ILE A 383 13.79 13.66 1.81
N ASP A 384 12.64 14.10 2.31
CA ASP A 384 12.44 14.38 3.73
C ASP A 384 11.48 13.37 4.35
N MET A 385 12.01 12.49 5.20
CA MET A 385 11.19 11.59 6.02
C MET A 385 10.91 12.27 7.36
N CYS A 386 9.63 12.42 7.72
CA CYS A 386 9.22 13.18 8.89
C CYS A 386 8.04 12.55 9.63
N ARG A 387 7.62 13.17 10.73
CA ARG A 387 6.47 12.74 11.53
C ARG A 387 5.14 12.76 10.76
N VAL A 388 4.23 11.85 11.08
CA VAL A 388 2.88 11.74 10.50
C VAL A 388 2.09 13.03 10.69
N SER A 389 2.22 13.70 11.85
CA SER A 389 1.54 14.97 12.11
C SER A 389 1.94 16.09 11.13
N ASN A 390 3.10 15.99 10.45
CA ASN A 390 3.48 16.94 9.41
C ASN A 390 2.80 16.60 8.07
N VAL A 391 2.89 15.34 7.65
CA VAL A 391 2.45 14.90 6.32
C VAL A 391 0.94 14.75 6.22
N ASN A 392 0.33 14.08 7.19
CA ASN A 392 -1.08 13.70 7.16
C ASN A 392 -1.99 14.83 7.68
N GLN A 393 -1.46 15.80 8.41
CA GLN A 393 -2.26 16.89 8.96
C GLN A 393 -1.99 18.20 8.24
N LEU A 394 -3.05 18.98 8.01
CA LEU A 394 -2.96 20.34 7.49
C LEU A 394 -3.01 21.37 8.62
N TYR A 395 -3.97 21.24 9.54
CA TYR A 395 -4.16 22.17 10.64
C TYR A 395 -3.03 22.09 11.66
N GLY A 396 -2.57 23.25 12.11
CA GLY A 396 -1.48 23.39 13.08
C GLY A 396 -0.54 24.51 12.69
N ASN A 397 0.64 24.53 13.33
CA ASN A 397 1.61 25.62 13.20
C ASN A 397 2.19 25.74 11.78
N HIS A 398 2.16 24.68 10.97
CA HIS A 398 2.67 24.64 9.60
C HIS A 398 1.59 24.82 8.52
N GLN A 399 0.33 25.08 8.88
CA GLN A 399 -0.80 25.08 7.94
C GLN A 399 -0.58 25.96 6.70
N THR A 400 -0.14 27.21 6.90
CA THR A 400 0.06 28.16 5.80
C THR A 400 1.13 27.67 4.82
N LEU A 401 2.22 27.11 5.36
CA LEU A 401 3.29 26.55 4.57
C LEU A 401 2.80 25.31 3.81
N ALA A 402 2.24 24.33 4.53
CA ALA A 402 1.74 23.08 3.95
C ALA A 402 0.70 23.32 2.84
N ALA A 403 -0.20 24.28 3.00
CA ALA A 403 -1.16 24.65 1.96
C ALA A 403 -0.49 25.13 0.67
N LEU A 404 0.61 25.88 0.78
CA LEU A 404 1.37 26.39 -0.35
C LEU A 404 2.22 25.30 -1.04
N GLN A 405 2.85 24.44 -0.23
CA GLN A 405 3.61 23.28 -0.71
C GLN A 405 2.69 22.30 -1.47
N ARG A 406 1.47 22.08 -0.95
CA ARG A 406 0.46 21.14 -1.45
C ARG A 406 -0.53 21.75 -2.47
N ARG A 407 -0.17 22.85 -3.11
CA ARG A 407 -0.97 23.41 -4.21
C ARG A 407 -1.24 22.37 -5.30
N GLY A 408 -2.45 22.36 -5.84
CA GLY A 408 -2.88 21.45 -6.89
C GLY A 408 -2.91 19.98 -6.46
N ALA A 409 -3.03 19.69 -5.17
CA ALA A 409 -2.88 18.35 -4.61
C ALA A 409 -3.89 17.34 -5.17
N ARG A 410 -3.39 16.17 -5.58
CA ARG A 410 -4.20 14.97 -5.84
C ARG A 410 -3.81 13.88 -4.87
N PHE A 411 -4.77 13.50 -4.03
CA PHE A 411 -4.60 12.46 -3.05
C PHE A 411 -5.37 11.22 -3.50
N PHE A 412 -4.64 10.18 -3.89
CA PHE A 412 -5.21 8.93 -4.39
C PHE A 412 -5.16 7.87 -3.31
N ASN A 413 -6.34 7.32 -2.99
CA ASN A 413 -6.47 6.24 -2.03
C ASN A 413 -7.34 5.12 -2.60
N THR A 414 -6.97 3.87 -2.34
CA THR A 414 -7.81 2.73 -2.71
C THR A 414 -8.89 2.53 -1.65
N CYS A 415 -10.13 2.23 -2.08
CA CYS A 415 -11.18 1.73 -1.19
C CYS A 415 -11.69 0.37 -1.68
N MET A 416 -12.21 -0.44 -0.75
CA MET A 416 -12.78 -1.74 -1.09
C MET A 416 -14.10 -1.60 -1.83
N MET A 417 -14.96 -0.70 -1.36
CA MET A 417 -16.31 -0.47 -1.87
C MET A 417 -16.69 1.00 -1.70
N ALA A 418 -17.71 1.43 -2.45
CA ALA A 418 -18.35 2.71 -2.30
C ALA A 418 -19.87 2.56 -2.39
N THR A 419 -20.61 3.48 -1.80
CA THR A 419 -22.07 3.56 -1.99
C THR A 419 -22.39 4.52 -3.14
N VAL A 420 -23.56 4.36 -3.78
CA VAL A 420 -24.05 5.28 -4.81
C VAL A 420 -24.24 6.72 -4.29
N LEU A 421 -24.33 6.90 -2.96
CA LEU A 421 -24.39 8.21 -2.31
C LEU A 421 -23.01 8.83 -2.01
N GLY A 422 -21.92 8.09 -2.23
CA GLY A 422 -20.55 8.59 -2.09
C GLY A 422 -19.89 8.34 -0.73
N ALA A 423 -20.42 7.45 0.13
CA ALA A 423 -19.66 6.93 1.28
C ALA A 423 -18.70 5.82 0.82
N ALA A 424 -17.50 5.74 1.38
CA ALA A 424 -16.51 4.71 1.04
C ALA A 424 -16.24 3.75 2.21
N VAL A 425 -15.87 2.53 1.84
CA VAL A 425 -15.54 1.41 2.74
C VAL A 425 -14.15 0.92 2.39
N SER A 426 -13.22 0.96 3.33
CA SER A 426 -11.80 0.71 3.07
C SER A 426 -11.16 -0.29 4.03
N ASP A 427 -11.76 -0.53 5.20
CA ASP A 427 -11.09 -1.27 6.29
C ASP A 427 -11.95 -2.31 7.01
N GLY A 428 -13.25 -2.42 6.74
CA GLY A 428 -14.16 -3.32 7.45
C GLY A 428 -15.19 -4.00 6.56
N LEU A 429 -15.65 -5.17 7.01
CA LEU A 429 -16.76 -5.92 6.43
C LEU A 429 -18.10 -5.53 7.09
N GLU A 430 -19.20 -5.86 6.42
CA GLU A 430 -20.57 -5.59 6.89
C GLU A 430 -20.90 -6.24 8.23
N ASP A 431 -20.22 -7.35 8.58
CA ASP A 431 -20.37 -8.03 9.87
C ASP A 431 -19.46 -7.48 10.97
N GLY A 432 -18.80 -6.33 10.73
CA GLY A 432 -17.94 -5.64 11.69
C GLY A 432 -16.51 -6.18 11.77
N ARG A 433 -16.16 -7.23 11.02
CA ARG A 433 -14.77 -7.71 10.97
C ARG A 433 -13.86 -6.73 10.27
N VAL A 434 -12.72 -6.46 10.88
CA VAL A 434 -11.67 -5.57 10.41
C VAL A 434 -10.80 -6.29 9.40
N VAL A 435 -10.65 -5.68 8.23
CA VAL A 435 -9.79 -6.15 7.13
C VAL A 435 -8.39 -5.57 7.27
N SER A 436 -8.26 -4.29 7.61
CA SER A 436 -6.98 -3.59 7.73
C SER A 436 -7.03 -2.47 8.79
N GLY A 437 -7.34 -1.25 8.38
CA GLY A 437 -7.49 -0.06 9.21
C GLY A 437 -7.64 1.20 8.35
N VAL A 438 -8.10 2.29 8.96
CA VAL A 438 -8.30 3.58 8.26
C VAL A 438 -6.99 4.21 7.77
N GLY A 439 -5.89 4.02 8.50
CA GLY A 439 -4.59 4.63 8.21
C GLY A 439 -4.69 6.15 8.12
N GLY A 440 -4.02 6.75 7.13
CA GLY A 440 -4.17 8.17 6.79
C GLY A 440 -5.25 8.50 5.77
N GLN A 441 -6.06 7.53 5.31
CA GLN A 441 -7.03 7.80 4.24
C GLN A 441 -7.98 8.95 4.60
N TYR A 442 -8.55 8.91 5.81
CA TYR A 442 -9.41 9.99 6.29
C TYR A 442 -8.68 11.34 6.30
N ASN A 443 -7.42 11.36 6.73
CA ASN A 443 -6.62 12.58 6.83
C ASN A 443 -6.43 13.26 5.47
N PHE A 444 -6.06 12.51 4.43
CA PHE A 444 -5.91 13.07 3.07
C PHE A 444 -7.25 13.46 2.45
N VAL A 445 -8.31 12.68 2.70
CA VAL A 445 -9.66 13.05 2.25
C VAL A 445 -10.06 14.40 2.85
N ALA A 446 -9.97 14.55 4.17
CA ALA A 446 -10.29 15.79 4.86
C ALA A 446 -9.42 16.94 4.35
N MET A 447 -8.10 16.73 4.24
CA MET A 447 -7.17 17.73 3.73
C MET A 447 -7.53 18.22 2.31
N ALA A 448 -8.04 17.35 1.43
CA ALA A 448 -8.46 17.76 0.10
C ALA A 448 -9.66 18.72 0.08
N HIS A 449 -10.49 18.74 1.12
CA HIS A 449 -11.60 19.69 1.24
C HIS A 449 -11.15 21.05 1.78
N GLU A 450 -10.04 21.07 2.52
CA GLU A 450 -9.47 22.29 3.10
C GLU A 450 -8.50 23.01 2.18
N LEU A 451 -7.88 22.28 1.25
CA LEU A 451 -7.02 22.87 0.23
C LEU A 451 -7.88 23.46 -0.91
N PRO A 452 -7.70 24.74 -1.28
CA PRO A 452 -8.54 25.41 -2.28
C PRO A 452 -8.65 24.69 -3.64
N ASP A 453 -7.56 24.04 -4.07
CA ASP A 453 -7.49 23.30 -5.33
C ASP A 453 -7.14 21.81 -5.15
N GLY A 454 -7.19 21.34 -3.90
CA GLY A 454 -6.97 19.94 -3.53
C GLY A 454 -8.16 19.06 -3.90
N ARG A 455 -7.89 17.84 -4.35
CA ARG A 455 -8.92 16.83 -4.65
C ARG A 455 -8.50 15.46 -4.11
N SER A 456 -9.46 14.79 -3.51
CA SER A 456 -9.37 13.40 -3.07
C SER A 456 -10.01 12.50 -4.13
N ALA A 457 -9.27 11.49 -4.57
CA ALA A 457 -9.72 10.52 -5.55
C ALA A 457 -9.64 9.11 -4.96
N LEU A 458 -10.82 8.49 -4.77
CA LEU A 458 -10.94 7.13 -4.28
C LEU A 458 -11.01 6.15 -5.45
N LEU A 459 -10.09 5.20 -5.45
CA LEU A 459 -9.89 4.21 -6.50
C LEU A 459 -10.53 2.87 -6.09
N LEU A 460 -11.36 2.29 -6.95
CA LEU A 460 -11.90 0.94 -6.76
C LEU A 460 -12.22 0.28 -8.09
N ARG A 461 -12.01 -1.04 -8.19
CA ARG A 461 -12.58 -1.82 -9.30
C ARG A 461 -14.10 -1.78 -9.19
N ALA A 462 -14.83 -1.66 -10.30
CA ALA A 462 -16.30 -1.65 -10.30
C ALA A 462 -16.88 -2.97 -9.78
N THR A 463 -16.17 -4.10 -9.97
CA THR A 463 -16.59 -5.43 -9.52
C THR A 463 -15.46 -6.23 -8.87
N ARG A 464 -15.85 -7.25 -8.09
CA ARG A 464 -14.96 -8.26 -7.52
C ARG A 464 -15.54 -9.66 -7.70
N LYS A 465 -14.70 -10.69 -7.54
CA LYS A 465 -15.15 -12.09 -7.49
C LYS A 465 -15.15 -12.60 -6.05
N VAL A 466 -16.29 -13.11 -5.60
CA VAL A 466 -16.46 -13.75 -4.29
C VAL A 466 -16.95 -15.19 -4.53
N ARG A 467 -16.15 -16.18 -4.14
CA ARG A 467 -16.50 -17.62 -4.29
C ARG A 467 -16.96 -18.00 -5.71
N GLY A 468 -16.39 -17.37 -6.73
CA GLY A 468 -16.73 -17.59 -8.15
C GLY A 468 -17.88 -16.76 -8.70
N THR A 469 -18.62 -16.05 -7.84
CA THR A 469 -19.68 -15.11 -8.22
C THR A 469 -19.10 -13.71 -8.39
N VAL A 470 -19.56 -12.98 -9.41
CA VAL A 470 -19.19 -11.57 -9.57
C VAL A 470 -20.15 -10.72 -8.77
N GLU A 471 -19.60 -9.78 -7.99
CA GLU A 471 -20.35 -8.81 -7.22
C GLU A 471 -19.88 -7.39 -7.54
N THR A 472 -20.77 -6.42 -7.43
CA THR A 472 -20.43 -4.99 -7.53
C THR A 472 -19.66 -4.50 -6.31
N ASN A 473 -18.72 -3.57 -6.49
CA ASN A 473 -18.12 -2.80 -5.40
C ASN A 473 -18.81 -1.45 -5.19
N ILE A 474 -19.67 -1.03 -6.13
CA ILE A 474 -20.59 0.10 -5.95
C ILE A 474 -21.91 -0.44 -5.43
N ARG A 475 -22.24 -0.12 -4.18
CA ARG A 475 -23.40 -0.62 -3.43
C ARG A 475 -24.45 0.45 -3.27
N PHE A 476 -25.71 0.07 -3.04
CA PHE A 476 -26.70 1.06 -2.61
C PHE A 476 -26.42 1.49 -1.15
N ASN A 477 -26.22 0.50 -0.27
CA ASN A 477 -25.88 0.68 1.15
C ASN A 477 -24.86 -0.39 1.61
N TYR A 478 -24.15 -0.15 2.71
CA TYR A 478 -23.24 -1.12 3.34
C TYR A 478 -23.14 -0.87 4.85
N GLY A 479 -23.05 -1.94 5.66
CA GLY A 479 -23.01 -1.87 7.14
C GLY A 479 -21.73 -1.31 7.77
N HIS A 480 -20.73 -0.88 6.98
CA HIS A 480 -19.48 -0.29 7.46
C HIS A 480 -19.13 0.95 6.63
N VAL A 481 -18.59 1.99 7.26
CA VAL A 481 -18.22 3.24 6.58
C VAL A 481 -16.88 3.73 7.14
N THR A 482 -15.91 3.93 6.24
CA THR A 482 -14.61 4.53 6.56
C THR A 482 -14.62 6.03 6.24
N ILE A 483 -15.09 6.39 5.05
CA ILE A 483 -15.23 7.79 4.62
C ILE A 483 -16.70 8.13 4.48
N PRO A 484 -17.25 9.01 5.34
CA PRO A 484 -18.66 9.36 5.29
C PRO A 484 -18.97 10.23 4.06
N ARG A 485 -20.19 10.11 3.53
CA ARG A 485 -20.59 10.75 2.26
C ARG A 485 -20.49 12.28 2.23
N HIS A 486 -20.45 12.97 3.37
CA HIS A 486 -20.27 14.43 3.39
C HIS A 486 -18.84 14.84 2.99
N LEU A 487 -17.88 13.90 3.00
CA LEU A 487 -16.52 14.07 2.48
C LEU A 487 -16.35 13.52 1.06
N ARG A 488 -17.45 13.18 0.36
CA ARG A 488 -17.40 12.65 -1.02
C ARG A 488 -16.72 13.63 -1.96
N ASP A 489 -15.89 13.08 -2.86
CA ASP A 489 -15.19 13.86 -3.86
C ASP A 489 -15.12 13.11 -5.20
N LEU A 490 -13.96 12.62 -5.63
CA LEU A 490 -13.81 11.86 -6.86
C LEU A 490 -13.81 10.36 -6.56
N PHE A 491 -14.54 9.58 -7.36
CA PHE A 491 -14.45 8.13 -7.40
C PHE A 491 -14.03 7.68 -8.80
N VAL A 492 -13.09 6.74 -8.89
CA VAL A 492 -12.55 6.26 -10.17
C VAL A 492 -12.67 4.74 -10.25
N THR A 493 -13.31 4.27 -11.31
CA THR A 493 -13.29 2.84 -11.71
C THR A 493 -12.61 2.68 -13.07
N GLU A 494 -12.50 1.44 -13.55
CA GLU A 494 -12.07 1.14 -14.91
C GLU A 494 -12.99 1.72 -16.01
N TYR A 495 -14.15 2.27 -15.65
CA TYR A 495 -15.13 2.83 -16.59
C TYR A 495 -15.17 4.36 -16.61
N GLY A 496 -14.45 5.04 -15.70
CA GLY A 496 -14.37 6.50 -15.69
C GLY A 496 -14.27 7.11 -14.31
N VAL A 497 -14.60 8.40 -14.24
CA VAL A 497 -14.51 9.23 -13.03
C VAL A 497 -15.88 9.83 -12.68
N ALA A 498 -16.33 9.62 -11.44
CA ALA A 498 -17.49 10.31 -10.86
C ALA A 498 -17.02 11.45 -9.96
N ASP A 499 -17.38 12.69 -10.34
CA ASP A 499 -17.19 13.90 -9.52
C ASP A 499 -18.44 14.13 -8.67
N LEU A 500 -18.32 14.03 -7.34
CA LEU A 500 -19.45 14.08 -6.40
C LEU A 500 -19.46 15.33 -5.50
N ARG A 501 -18.37 16.10 -5.46
CA ARG A 501 -18.22 17.24 -4.54
C ARG A 501 -19.27 18.31 -4.85
N GLY A 502 -20.02 18.74 -3.83
CA GLY A 502 -21.04 19.78 -3.95
C GLY A 502 -22.32 19.39 -4.70
N LYS A 503 -22.45 18.13 -5.13
CA LYS A 503 -23.64 17.64 -5.84
C LYS A 503 -24.76 17.23 -4.89
N THR A 504 -25.99 17.24 -5.38
CA THR A 504 -27.16 16.64 -4.71
C THR A 504 -27.07 15.11 -4.69
N ASP A 505 -27.88 14.45 -3.85
CA ASP A 505 -27.90 12.98 -3.80
C ASP A 505 -28.29 12.36 -5.15
N SER A 506 -29.23 12.94 -5.91
CA SER A 506 -29.61 12.45 -7.23
C SER A 506 -28.45 12.51 -8.21
N GLU A 507 -27.79 13.67 -8.31
CA GLU A 507 -26.63 13.83 -9.19
C GLU A 507 -25.46 12.93 -8.79
N CYS A 508 -25.31 12.62 -7.49
CA CYS A 508 -24.31 11.67 -7.02
C CYS A 508 -24.64 10.24 -7.44
N VAL A 509 -25.89 9.81 -7.29
CA VAL A 509 -26.35 8.50 -7.76
C VAL A 509 -26.09 8.37 -9.26
N GLU A 510 -26.48 9.38 -10.05
CA GLU A 510 -26.24 9.38 -11.51
C GLU A 510 -24.76 9.28 -11.86
N ALA A 511 -23.91 10.04 -11.17
CA ALA A 511 -22.47 9.99 -11.38
C ALA A 511 -21.86 8.62 -11.01
N MET A 512 -22.26 8.04 -9.87
CA MET A 512 -21.79 6.71 -9.45
C MET A 512 -22.29 5.59 -10.36
N LEU A 513 -23.54 5.66 -10.84
CA LEU A 513 -24.07 4.74 -11.85
C LEU A 513 -23.26 4.83 -13.15
N SER A 514 -22.82 6.04 -13.55
CA SER A 514 -22.04 6.22 -14.78
C SER A 514 -20.69 5.49 -14.81
N ILE A 515 -20.14 5.15 -13.65
CA ILE A 515 -18.88 4.41 -13.48
C ILE A 515 -19.08 2.99 -12.92
N SER A 516 -20.32 2.52 -12.86
CA SER A 516 -20.68 1.18 -12.40
C SER A 516 -20.68 0.17 -13.54
N ASP A 517 -20.48 -1.11 -13.21
CA ASP A 517 -20.57 -2.20 -14.18
C ASP A 517 -22.02 -2.42 -14.63
N ALA A 518 -22.21 -2.53 -15.94
CA ALA A 518 -23.51 -2.60 -16.61
C ALA A 518 -24.39 -3.77 -16.14
N ARG A 519 -23.80 -4.83 -15.57
CA ARG A 519 -24.54 -5.98 -15.02
C ARG A 519 -25.37 -5.62 -13.78
N PHE A 520 -25.04 -4.53 -13.10
CA PHE A 520 -25.66 -4.14 -11.82
C PHE A 520 -26.44 -2.82 -11.89
N LEU A 521 -26.41 -2.11 -13.03
CA LEU A 521 -27.04 -0.79 -13.17
C LEU A 521 -28.54 -0.80 -12.90
N ASP A 522 -29.28 -1.77 -13.42
CA ASP A 522 -30.74 -1.83 -13.26
C ASP A 522 -31.15 -1.99 -11.81
N ALA A 523 -30.47 -2.89 -11.08
CA ALA A 523 -30.73 -3.13 -9.66
C ALA A 523 -30.43 -1.87 -8.83
N LEU A 524 -29.23 -1.28 -9.02
CA LEU A 524 -28.85 -0.06 -8.30
C LEU A 524 -29.76 1.13 -8.61
N CYS A 525 -30.20 1.27 -9.87
CA CYS A 525 -31.13 2.31 -10.29
C CYS A 525 -32.52 2.09 -9.68
N ALA A 526 -33.02 0.85 -9.66
CA ALA A 526 -34.29 0.51 -9.04
C ALA A 526 -34.29 0.78 -7.54
N GLU A 527 -33.22 0.38 -6.82
CA GLU A 527 -33.04 0.69 -5.40
C GLU A 527 -33.03 2.21 -5.14
N ALA A 528 -32.32 2.98 -5.97
CA ALA A 528 -32.29 4.43 -5.84
C ALA A 528 -33.63 5.11 -6.11
N LYS A 529 -34.41 4.64 -7.10
CA LYS A 529 -35.77 5.13 -7.35
C LYS A 529 -36.71 4.78 -6.20
N ALA A 530 -36.66 3.54 -5.71
CA ALA A 530 -37.48 3.08 -4.60
C ALA A 530 -37.22 3.91 -3.32
N ALA A 531 -35.98 4.34 -3.09
CA ALA A 531 -35.61 5.19 -1.97
C ALA A 531 -35.84 6.71 -2.21
N GLY A 532 -36.42 7.11 -3.35
CA GLY A 532 -36.64 8.52 -3.70
C GLY A 532 -35.34 9.31 -3.92
N LYS A 533 -34.23 8.62 -4.19
CA LYS A 533 -32.92 9.24 -4.46
C LYS A 533 -32.69 9.53 -5.94
N LEU A 534 -33.55 9.02 -6.81
CA LEU A 534 -33.50 9.22 -8.24
C LEU A 534 -34.92 9.41 -8.77
N SER A 535 -35.09 10.26 -9.79
CA SER A 535 -36.41 10.49 -10.41
C SER A 535 -37.00 9.17 -10.94
N PRO A 536 -38.31 8.90 -10.76
CA PRO A 536 -38.98 7.74 -11.36
C PRO A 536 -38.77 7.65 -12.87
N ASP A 537 -38.69 8.79 -13.55
CA ASP A 537 -38.56 8.88 -15.01
C ASP A 537 -37.10 8.78 -15.50
N PHE A 538 -36.12 8.78 -14.59
CA PHE A 538 -34.71 8.66 -14.97
C PHE A 538 -34.47 7.41 -15.80
N GLN A 539 -33.84 7.58 -16.97
CA GLN A 539 -33.45 6.47 -17.84
C GLN A 539 -31.94 6.32 -17.81
N ILE A 540 -31.46 5.10 -17.58
CA ILE A 540 -30.04 4.77 -17.67
C ILE A 540 -29.58 5.06 -19.11
N PRO A 541 -28.63 5.99 -19.33
CA PRO A 541 -28.09 6.26 -20.65
C PRO A 541 -27.48 5.01 -21.28
N GLU A 542 -27.79 4.75 -22.55
CA GLU A 542 -27.34 3.55 -23.27
C GLU A 542 -25.82 3.37 -23.28
N LYS A 543 -25.07 4.49 -23.24
CA LYS A 543 -23.61 4.47 -23.12
C LYS A 543 -23.11 3.72 -21.88
N TRP A 544 -23.82 3.80 -20.74
CA TRP A 544 -23.40 3.13 -19.50
C TRP A 544 -23.59 1.62 -19.59
N ARG A 545 -24.42 1.13 -20.52
CA ARG A 545 -24.56 -0.31 -20.81
C ARG A 545 -23.30 -0.94 -21.39
N ARG A 546 -22.38 -0.12 -21.90
CA ARG A 546 -21.05 -0.53 -22.37
C ARG A 546 -20.01 -0.66 -21.26
N ASN A 547 -20.34 -0.33 -20.01
CA ASN A 547 -19.44 -0.53 -18.87
C ASN A 547 -19.32 -2.02 -18.52
N ARG A 548 -18.61 -2.76 -19.37
CA ARG A 548 -18.42 -4.21 -19.27
C ARG A 548 -16.96 -4.58 -19.52
N PRO A 549 -16.43 -5.63 -18.86
CA PRO A 549 -15.05 -6.07 -19.08
C PRO A 549 -14.74 -6.41 -20.53
N GLU A 550 -15.72 -6.88 -21.31
CA GLU A 550 -15.56 -7.21 -22.73
C GLU A 550 -15.33 -5.96 -23.57
N CYS A 551 -16.14 -4.91 -23.37
CA CYS A 551 -15.99 -3.64 -24.08
C CYS A 551 -14.68 -2.94 -23.69
N LEU A 552 -14.27 -3.04 -22.43
CA LEU A 552 -12.99 -2.53 -21.97
C LEU A 552 -11.82 -3.19 -22.72
N ARG A 553 -11.84 -4.52 -22.83
CA ARG A 553 -10.82 -5.28 -23.55
C ARG A 553 -10.80 -4.90 -25.03
N GLU A 554 -11.96 -4.81 -25.66
CA GLU A 554 -12.07 -4.38 -27.07
C GLU A 554 -11.47 -2.99 -27.28
N ALA A 555 -11.77 -2.04 -26.40
CA ALA A 555 -11.28 -0.66 -26.50
C ALA A 555 -9.74 -0.57 -26.39
N LEU A 556 -9.13 -1.37 -25.51
CA LEU A 556 -7.69 -1.32 -25.25
C LEU A 556 -6.87 -2.34 -26.07
N ALA A 557 -7.49 -3.33 -26.71
CA ALA A 557 -6.81 -4.37 -27.49
C ALA A 557 -5.80 -3.84 -28.55
N PRO A 558 -6.07 -2.74 -29.28
CA PRO A 558 -5.08 -2.18 -30.21
C PRO A 558 -3.78 -1.74 -29.53
N LEU A 559 -3.88 -1.19 -28.31
CA LEU A 559 -2.76 -0.67 -27.54
C LEU A 559 -2.05 -1.79 -26.76
N GLU A 560 -2.81 -2.79 -26.30
CA GLU A 560 -2.27 -4.00 -25.67
C GLU A 560 -1.36 -4.76 -26.64
N ARG A 561 -1.74 -4.86 -27.93
CA ARG A 561 -0.90 -5.46 -28.98
C ARG A 561 0.42 -4.71 -29.24
N LEU A 562 0.51 -3.44 -28.84
CA LEU A 562 1.76 -2.66 -28.88
C LEU A 562 2.63 -2.89 -27.62
N GLY A 563 2.21 -3.74 -26.69
CA GLY A 563 2.95 -4.03 -25.46
C GLY A 563 2.83 -2.95 -24.37
N LEU A 564 1.86 -2.03 -24.49
CA LEU A 564 1.73 -0.87 -23.59
C LEU A 564 1.17 -1.20 -22.20
N PHE A 565 0.63 -2.40 -22.00
CA PHE A 565 0.00 -2.86 -20.75
C PHE A 565 0.62 -4.19 -20.27
N PRO A 566 1.93 -4.23 -19.95
CA PRO A 566 2.58 -5.45 -19.50
C PRO A 566 2.01 -5.90 -18.14
N ALA A 567 2.06 -7.20 -17.82
CA ALA A 567 1.59 -7.65 -16.51
C ALA A 567 2.40 -7.03 -15.34
N PHE A 568 3.69 -6.78 -15.56
CA PHE A 568 4.61 -6.21 -14.57
C PHE A 568 5.30 -4.96 -15.13
N PRO A 569 4.70 -3.76 -15.03
CA PRO A 569 5.22 -2.54 -15.67
C PRO A 569 6.57 -2.07 -15.13
N PHE A 570 6.96 -2.52 -13.93
CA PHE A 570 8.20 -2.13 -13.25
C PHE A 570 9.15 -3.31 -13.02
N GLY A 571 9.07 -4.33 -13.88
CA GLY A 571 9.83 -5.56 -13.73
C GLY A 571 9.16 -6.55 -12.76
N SER A 572 9.71 -7.76 -12.68
CA SER A 572 9.12 -8.88 -11.94
C SER A 572 10.19 -9.54 -11.07
N ASP A 573 9.82 -9.89 -9.84
CA ASP A 573 10.68 -10.68 -8.95
C ASP A 573 10.64 -12.19 -9.29
N PHE A 574 9.72 -12.61 -10.17
CA PHE A 574 9.57 -13.98 -10.64
C PHE A 574 10.48 -14.28 -11.84
N THR A 575 11.07 -15.49 -11.88
CA THR A 575 11.77 -16.01 -13.06
C THR A 575 10.81 -16.18 -14.24
N GLU A 576 11.32 -16.29 -15.47
CA GLU A 576 10.46 -16.51 -16.63
C GLU A 576 9.60 -17.78 -16.52
N VAL A 577 10.16 -18.85 -15.93
CA VAL A 577 9.44 -20.10 -15.66
C VAL A 577 8.29 -19.86 -14.68
N GLU A 578 8.55 -19.10 -13.61
CA GLU A 578 7.53 -18.74 -12.62
C GLU A 578 6.42 -17.87 -13.22
N GLN A 579 6.76 -16.92 -14.09
CA GLN A 579 5.79 -16.09 -14.81
C GLN A 579 4.92 -16.90 -15.79
N ARG A 580 5.44 -18.00 -16.36
CA ARG A 580 4.66 -18.97 -17.14
C ARG A 580 3.72 -19.81 -16.25
N LEU A 581 4.17 -20.17 -15.05
CA LEU A 581 3.41 -20.98 -14.09
C LEU A 581 2.26 -20.20 -13.43
N LEU A 582 2.42 -18.91 -13.14
CA LEU A 582 1.43 -18.08 -12.43
C LEU A 582 0.00 -18.18 -13.00
N PRO A 583 -0.25 -17.95 -14.31
CA PRO A 583 -1.59 -18.07 -14.87
C PRO A 583 -2.15 -19.50 -14.79
N ALA A 584 -1.30 -20.50 -14.99
CA ALA A 584 -1.70 -21.92 -14.93
C ALA A 584 -2.17 -22.29 -13.52
N LEU A 585 -1.41 -21.90 -12.50
CA LEU A 585 -1.74 -22.16 -11.10
C LEU A 585 -2.97 -21.37 -10.65
N SER A 586 -3.11 -20.11 -11.08
CA SER A 586 -4.31 -19.29 -10.83
C SER A 586 -5.56 -19.94 -11.43
N TRP A 587 -5.46 -20.44 -12.67
CA TRP A 587 -6.54 -21.19 -13.30
C TRP A 587 -6.88 -22.45 -12.51
N LEU A 588 -5.89 -23.28 -12.14
CA LEU A 588 -6.11 -24.50 -11.35
C LEU A 588 -6.81 -24.20 -10.02
N LYS A 589 -6.36 -23.17 -9.30
CA LYS A 589 -6.97 -22.72 -8.04
C LYS A 589 -8.43 -22.32 -8.26
N SER A 590 -8.71 -21.48 -9.26
CA SER A 590 -10.07 -21.05 -9.58
C SER A 590 -11.00 -22.20 -10.01
N ALA A 591 -10.49 -23.14 -10.80
CA ALA A 591 -11.25 -24.26 -11.32
C ALA A 591 -11.55 -25.31 -10.23
N SER A 592 -10.67 -25.48 -9.25
CA SER A 592 -10.88 -26.38 -8.12
C SER A 592 -12.05 -25.96 -7.21
N GLY A 593 -12.39 -24.67 -7.21
CA GLY A 593 -13.39 -24.05 -6.35
C GLY A 593 -14.85 -24.16 -6.81
N SER A 594 -15.13 -24.73 -7.98
CA SER A 594 -16.52 -24.89 -8.49
C SER A 594 -16.76 -26.26 -9.11
N TRP A 595 -18.01 -26.76 -9.07
CA TRP A 595 -18.37 -28.03 -9.70
C TRP A 595 -18.07 -28.05 -11.21
N ARG A 596 -18.45 -27.00 -11.94
CA ARG A 596 -18.15 -26.84 -13.37
C ARG A 596 -16.64 -26.76 -13.62
N GLY A 597 -15.90 -26.07 -12.76
CA GLY A 597 -14.44 -26.01 -12.82
C GLY A 597 -13.78 -27.38 -12.61
N ARG A 598 -14.28 -28.19 -11.67
CA ARG A 598 -13.79 -29.56 -11.43
C ARG A 598 -14.04 -30.48 -12.61
N LEU A 599 -15.20 -30.37 -13.29
CA LEU A 599 -15.44 -31.05 -14.57
C LEU A 599 -14.46 -30.58 -15.65
N GLY A 600 -14.16 -29.27 -15.68
CA GLY A 600 -13.13 -28.70 -16.54
C GLY A 600 -11.73 -29.27 -16.28
N LEU A 601 -11.36 -29.45 -15.01
CA LEU A 601 -10.10 -30.07 -14.59
C LEU A 601 -10.05 -31.55 -15.00
N LEU A 602 -11.13 -32.30 -14.79
CA LEU A 602 -11.24 -33.70 -15.23
C LEU A 602 -11.09 -33.82 -16.75
N ARG A 603 -11.74 -32.94 -17.52
CA ARG A 603 -11.59 -32.92 -18.98
C ARG A 603 -10.15 -32.59 -19.40
N ALA A 604 -9.55 -31.58 -18.78
CA ALA A 604 -8.18 -31.17 -19.05
C ALA A 604 -7.16 -32.26 -18.63
N TRP A 605 -7.52 -33.11 -17.66
CA TRP A 605 -6.73 -34.27 -17.27
C TRP A 605 -6.66 -35.36 -18.33
N PHE A 606 -7.79 -35.67 -18.99
CA PHE A 606 -7.85 -36.68 -20.05
C PHE A 606 -7.45 -36.14 -21.43
N ARG A 607 -7.60 -34.83 -21.65
CA ARG A 607 -7.23 -34.13 -22.88
C ARG A 607 -6.46 -32.85 -22.54
N PRO A 608 -5.17 -32.94 -22.19
CA PRO A 608 -4.38 -31.80 -21.74
C PRO A 608 -4.10 -30.75 -22.81
N GLY A 609 -4.36 -31.07 -24.09
CA GLY A 609 -4.09 -30.19 -25.22
C GLY A 609 -2.67 -30.36 -25.76
N GLU A 610 -2.33 -29.53 -26.73
CA GLU A 610 -1.00 -29.46 -27.35
C GLU A 610 0.06 -29.05 -26.35
N THR A 611 1.26 -29.61 -26.48
CA THR A 611 2.42 -29.30 -25.64
C THR A 611 2.79 -27.82 -25.74
N ALA A 612 2.89 -27.17 -24.58
CA ALA A 612 3.40 -25.81 -24.46
C ALA A 612 4.92 -25.81 -24.34
N ALA A 613 5.56 -24.73 -24.78
CA ALA A 613 6.99 -24.53 -24.58
C ALA A 613 7.34 -24.40 -23.08
N GLY A 614 8.47 -24.97 -22.66
CA GLY A 614 8.97 -24.88 -21.28
C GLY A 614 8.24 -25.76 -20.25
N GLU A 615 7.50 -26.79 -20.69
CA GLU A 615 6.84 -27.75 -19.79
C GLU A 615 7.83 -28.46 -18.86
N ASP A 616 8.97 -28.91 -19.39
CA ASP A 616 9.98 -29.63 -18.58
C ASP A 616 10.62 -28.71 -17.54
N GLU A 617 10.99 -27.49 -17.92
CA GLU A 617 11.49 -26.47 -16.99
C GLU A 617 10.48 -26.16 -15.88
N ALA A 618 9.20 -26.07 -16.24
CA ALA A 618 8.13 -25.81 -15.29
C ALA A 618 7.93 -27.00 -14.32
N LEU A 619 8.07 -28.24 -14.78
CA LEU A 619 8.03 -29.42 -13.92
C LEU A 619 9.26 -29.52 -13.01
N VAL A 620 10.46 -29.19 -13.50
CA VAL A 620 11.67 -29.06 -12.69
C VAL A 620 11.45 -28.01 -11.61
N ARG A 621 10.96 -26.82 -11.97
CA ARG A 621 10.71 -25.73 -11.03
C ARG A 621 9.67 -26.09 -9.96
N MET A 622 8.67 -26.89 -10.29
CA MET A 622 7.62 -27.34 -9.37
C MET A 622 8.02 -28.59 -8.55
N ASP A 623 9.22 -29.13 -8.76
CA ASP A 623 9.70 -30.38 -8.16
C ASP A 623 8.73 -31.55 -8.48
N LEU A 624 8.40 -31.71 -9.76
CA LEU A 624 7.47 -32.72 -10.29
C LEU A 624 8.11 -33.58 -11.40
N VAL A 625 9.43 -33.76 -11.35
CA VAL A 625 10.20 -34.59 -12.29
C VAL A 625 10.24 -36.05 -11.81
N GLY A 626 10.21 -37.00 -12.75
CA GLY A 626 10.35 -38.44 -12.46
C GLY A 626 9.02 -39.20 -12.22
N GLN A 627 9.14 -40.44 -11.73
CA GLN A 627 8.02 -41.35 -11.41
C GLN A 627 7.63 -41.29 -9.93
N GLY A 628 7.39 -40.09 -9.41
CA GLY A 628 6.98 -39.88 -8.01
C GLY A 628 5.70 -40.63 -7.63
N SER A 629 5.24 -40.40 -6.40
CA SER A 629 4.01 -40.98 -5.84
C SER A 629 2.79 -40.79 -6.75
N LEU A 630 1.72 -41.57 -6.56
CA LEU A 630 0.46 -41.38 -7.32
C LEU A 630 -0.06 -39.94 -7.24
N LYS A 631 0.12 -39.30 -6.07
CA LYS A 631 -0.22 -37.89 -5.83
C LYS A 631 0.63 -36.95 -6.69
N GLU A 632 1.93 -37.18 -6.82
CA GLU A 632 2.80 -36.32 -7.64
C GLU A 632 2.55 -36.48 -9.13
N ARG A 633 2.27 -37.70 -9.59
CA ARG A 633 1.84 -37.93 -10.99
C ARG A 633 0.54 -37.20 -11.31
N ALA A 634 -0.37 -37.16 -10.34
CA ALA A 634 -1.60 -36.40 -10.40
C ALA A 634 -1.35 -34.89 -10.51
N LEU A 635 -0.53 -34.33 -9.61
CA LEU A 635 -0.16 -32.91 -9.64
C LEU A 635 0.56 -32.51 -10.93
N ARG A 636 1.49 -33.34 -11.41
CA ARG A 636 2.19 -33.16 -12.68
C ARG A 636 1.21 -32.98 -13.84
N ARG A 637 0.20 -33.85 -13.96
CA ARG A 637 -0.81 -33.77 -15.02
C ARG A 637 -1.62 -32.48 -14.94
N LEU A 638 -1.98 -32.04 -13.74
CA LEU A 638 -2.71 -30.77 -13.55
C LEU A 638 -1.87 -29.57 -13.97
N VAL A 639 -0.60 -29.52 -13.57
CA VAL A 639 0.32 -28.42 -13.95
C VAL A 639 0.46 -28.34 -15.46
N LEU A 640 0.72 -29.47 -16.14
CA LEU A 640 0.81 -29.52 -17.60
C LEU A 640 -0.50 -29.07 -18.27
N ALA A 641 -1.64 -29.58 -17.80
CA ALA A 641 -2.94 -29.17 -18.34
C ALA A 641 -3.22 -27.66 -18.18
N GLY A 642 -2.78 -27.07 -17.05
CA GLY A 642 -2.87 -25.63 -16.82
C GLY A 642 -1.97 -24.82 -17.75
N LEU A 643 -0.71 -25.24 -17.93
CA LEU A 643 0.26 -24.59 -18.83
C LEU A 643 -0.24 -24.57 -20.27
N ARG A 644 -0.64 -25.74 -20.79
CA ARG A 644 -1.14 -25.88 -22.17
C ARG A 644 -2.38 -25.02 -22.43
N ARG A 645 -3.30 -25.00 -21.47
CA ARG A 645 -4.53 -24.19 -21.57
C ARG A 645 -4.22 -22.69 -21.60
N THR A 646 -3.33 -22.23 -20.72
CA THR A 646 -3.04 -20.80 -20.59
C THR A 646 -2.13 -20.28 -21.68
N ALA A 647 -1.24 -21.12 -22.22
CA ALA A 647 -0.46 -20.82 -23.42
C ALA A 647 -1.37 -20.57 -24.64
N LYS A 648 -2.39 -21.41 -24.85
CA LYS A 648 -3.36 -21.23 -25.93
C LYS A 648 -4.12 -19.90 -25.84
N ALA A 649 -4.48 -19.47 -24.63
CA ALA A 649 -5.21 -18.22 -24.40
C ALA A 649 -4.34 -16.95 -24.61
N ARG A 650 -3.01 -17.08 -24.65
CA ARG A 650 -2.09 -15.98 -24.98
C ARG A 650 -1.81 -15.88 -26.49
N ALA A 651 -2.02 -16.96 -27.23
CA ALA A 651 -1.79 -17.03 -28.68
C ALA A 651 -3.03 -16.66 -29.52
N SER A 652 -4.21 -16.62 -28.89
CA SER A 652 -5.50 -16.18 -29.44
C SER A 652 -5.84 -14.77 -28.99
#